data_AF-A0A8C5CFB1-F1
#
_entry.id   AF-A0A8C5CFB1-F1
#
_cell.length_a   1.000
_cell.length_b   1.000
_cell.length_c   1.000
_cell.angle_alpha   90.00
_cell.angle_beta   90.00
_cell.angle_gamma   90.00
#
_symmetry.space_group_name_H-M   'P 1'
#
loop_
_entity.id
_entity.type
_entity.pdbx_description
1 polymer ?
#
loop_
_entity_poly.entity_id
_entity_poly.type
_entity_poly.pdbx_seq_one_letter_code
_entity_poly.pdbx_strand_id
1 'polypeptide(L)'
;EQGLLDLGERSSYRDLSLEPKKTYEYKYVGLVNFGRGLPHLAESGVRLTCKVKIFSASAQTFMLQVSDVAFEEFNGVPGKSAFVGALKLAARISAQLAKPFMFEYAGGHVGNIQAPAGTSDTMVNIVRGILGFFQLTVKTTQNLYTVEELGLHGLCQSHYAVEENAAKEMIITQVVDITVCKEKAVLYRGMATAVPDEVAKEKGESIMATVKYVHTVKPTAAGGVITKATALEHQHFTPFNVKGGSFKMLATKELVFISVTNRTEALTSGAMEPKGNIVYKFVNDQANLPIMMQNLDNPIPRIVELVKRLAANNIYQVDSESTEDVMRAYQLLRVVPFEGLDTMWKQFAGNAEHRRWFLNLVVEVNDARVLRFLEVRFKAGDLGSIEAWQTLVLAFNHLQVQPELIEMAKGFLTIPFSKSDQFVWHTVVLSYGSLVYKHCAYYTPCPVTAVQPLLDMALDGLARASEADMVLALKALGNAGHPASIKTILRFLPAVAANPVALPARVQSAAVQALRLIAARDPHTVQEIGLSLFLQRDVPAELRMQILVIIFQTKPPMGLVSLLTSHLMEETDLQVASFAYSYLKSSARSTASDNSYFSTTCNMAVKILAPKFGRLSFRFSKAITMDWFSDEFLMGTATEFLMLKDKADIFPAEMTMKGKYYFIGRILQLLEFGIRPEGIKELFGTGIPGFTGDLGLTDLQAVLKIQGWEKLPSDKPLMTVFSRASGQEWFFADLKKEVVQSLIKAFSPTAFKDSPILGIIDDLKKGYSSHMTKAFLIFETRYFQASTLGLPIEISKYYESVNAITANVKAAVSPPVTDHLGQLLTADISLETDGFIGSTKDLWMFHGINTELFQFGTELKTKAPTSIPWKFSAKMNIAEKKFELDFPPCRAPVELVSIKSDVYAVSRNIETPALAKMTPMMPNARDSNDEIVLNGSAIVKSEPQVVFPNLWTPAPKMCAESTVFGLGMCMESKLQRAYFQEEYPLYYFLGYTHLAINIVPVQPIKPVEKIHLEVNAGPGRHPINARQLLETLRRLSKVSVVRRHLLCVGSHILEASPEAVFNVRALAMGGIKPEGFDASLYYTPRAQLEDVQLIVSQTGEAANWKLCTNAVVEKAHVRWGAECQSYSMSMQVGTSHQRGTRPALKATLHWAKVPEYMVTMGKSIDRYIPGVALLLAFKEEHLSNHKQEMSASVVAASADSINVSVRFPKYTVYRQAISTPFAVANFQGTEANGNTTQNHA
;
A
#
# COMPACT_ATOMS: atom_id res chain seq x y z
N GLU A 1 -4.28 52.93 -59.01
CA GLU A 1 -5.18 51.97 -59.69
C GLU A 1 -5.55 50.89 -58.67
N GLN A 2 -6.59 51.09 -57.86
CA GLN A 2 -7.99 50.73 -58.12
C GLN A 2 -8.18 49.24 -58.52
N GLY A 3 -8.78 48.47 -57.61
CA GLY A 3 -9.57 47.28 -57.97
C GLY A 3 -9.25 45.99 -57.22
N LEU A 4 -9.73 45.83 -55.97
CA LEU A 4 -10.69 44.78 -55.57
C LEU A 4 -10.89 44.86 -54.04
N LEU A 5 -11.94 45.58 -53.64
CA LEU A 5 -12.64 45.37 -52.38
C LEU A 5 -13.76 44.36 -52.65
N ASP A 6 -14.15 43.67 -51.59
CA ASP A 6 -15.38 42.89 -51.41
C ASP A 6 -15.27 41.35 -51.52
N LEU A 7 -14.73 40.75 -50.45
CA LEU A 7 -15.14 39.41 -50.00
C LEU A 7 -15.68 39.55 -48.57
N GLY A 8 -16.96 39.92 -48.48
CA GLY A 8 -17.70 39.86 -47.23
C GLY A 8 -17.66 38.45 -46.64
N GLU A 9 -17.25 38.37 -45.37
CA GLU A 9 -17.45 37.21 -44.51
C GLU A 9 -18.95 36.91 -44.41
N ARG A 10 -19.43 35.95 -45.20
CA ARG A 10 -20.73 35.31 -44.97
C ARG A 10 -20.57 34.24 -43.91
N SER A 11 -20.96 34.55 -42.67
CA SER A 11 -21.21 33.55 -41.62
C SER A 11 -22.27 32.56 -42.12
N SER A 12 -21.89 31.31 -42.32
CA SER A 12 -22.75 30.27 -42.91
C SER A 12 -23.03 29.15 -41.90
N TYR A 13 -24.01 29.40 -41.04
CA TYR A 13 -24.66 28.40 -40.19
C TYR A 13 -26.13 28.31 -40.62
N ARG A 14 -26.68 27.11 -40.78
CA ARG A 14 -28.14 26.94 -40.71
C ARG A 14 -28.45 26.90 -39.22
N ASP A 15 -28.91 28.01 -38.68
CA ASP A 15 -29.22 28.08 -37.25
C ASP A 15 -30.29 27.04 -36.90
N LEU A 16 -29.93 26.10 -36.02
CA LEU A 16 -30.91 25.33 -35.25
C LEU A 16 -31.58 26.30 -34.29
N SER A 17 -32.71 26.86 -34.72
CA SER A 17 -33.47 27.82 -33.95
C SER A 17 -34.76 27.21 -33.44
N LEU A 18 -35.09 27.51 -32.19
CA LEU A 18 -36.42 27.28 -31.63
C LEU A 18 -37.24 28.55 -31.86
N GLU A 19 -38.43 28.42 -32.45
CA GLU A 19 -39.21 29.59 -32.83
C GLU A 19 -39.86 30.27 -31.61
N PRO A 20 -39.86 31.62 -31.56
CA PRO A 20 -40.62 32.35 -30.56
C PRO A 20 -42.11 32.01 -30.63
N LYS A 21 -42.79 32.02 -29.48
CA LYS A 21 -44.24 31.72 -29.35
C LYS A 21 -44.66 30.29 -29.76
N LYS A 22 -43.72 29.36 -29.94
CA LYS A 22 -44.02 27.93 -30.07
C LYS A 22 -43.67 27.17 -28.79
N THR A 23 -44.42 26.11 -28.53
CA THR A 23 -44.13 25.11 -27.49
C THR A 23 -43.84 23.78 -28.18
N TYR A 24 -42.63 23.28 -28.00
CA TYR A 24 -42.17 21.99 -28.51
C TYR A 24 -42.28 20.96 -27.40
N GLU A 25 -42.94 19.83 -27.67
CA GLU A 25 -43.08 18.73 -26.73
C GLU A 25 -42.30 17.52 -27.22
N TYR A 26 -41.51 16.94 -26.32
CA TYR A 26 -40.65 15.79 -26.58
C TYR A 26 -40.88 14.68 -25.56
N LYS A 27 -40.73 13.43 -25.98
CA LYS A 27 -40.54 12.29 -25.09
C LYS A 27 -39.05 12.09 -24.86
N TYR A 28 -38.63 11.99 -23.61
CA TYR A 28 -37.25 11.69 -23.22
C TYR A 28 -37.17 10.34 -22.49
N VAL A 29 -36.17 9.55 -22.85
CA VAL A 29 -35.80 8.31 -22.14
C VAL A 29 -34.30 8.32 -21.93
N GLY A 30 -33.84 8.26 -20.69
CA GLY A 30 -32.45 8.05 -20.32
C GLY A 30 -32.29 6.71 -19.60
N LEU A 31 -31.27 5.93 -19.96
CA LEU A 31 -30.97 4.62 -19.38
C LEU A 31 -29.46 4.53 -19.16
N VAL A 32 -29.05 4.03 -17.99
CA VAL A 32 -27.65 3.68 -17.72
C VAL A 32 -27.56 2.37 -16.98
N ASN A 33 -26.65 1.51 -17.40
CA ASN A 33 -26.36 0.23 -16.76
C ASN A 33 -24.85 0.06 -16.50
N PHE A 34 -24.54 -0.64 -15.41
CA PHE A 34 -23.21 -1.01 -14.97
C PHE A 34 -23.12 -2.53 -14.82
N GLY A 35 -22.05 -3.11 -15.32
CA GLY A 35 -21.82 -4.55 -15.24
C GLY A 35 -20.66 -5.00 -16.10
N ARG A 36 -20.79 -6.17 -16.70
CA ARG A 36 -19.78 -6.77 -17.59
C ARG A 36 -20.22 -6.79 -19.06
N GLY A 37 -21.50 -6.54 -19.32
CA GLY A 37 -22.09 -6.74 -20.65
C GLY A 37 -22.05 -8.20 -21.08
N LEU A 38 -22.19 -9.13 -20.11
CA LEU A 38 -22.25 -10.57 -20.33
C LEU A 38 -23.63 -11.08 -19.88
N PRO A 39 -24.32 -11.93 -20.68
CA PRO A 39 -25.74 -12.24 -20.49
C PRO A 39 -26.10 -13.02 -19.22
N HIS A 40 -25.11 -13.61 -18.53
CA HIS A 40 -25.33 -14.44 -17.34
C HIS A 40 -24.85 -13.80 -16.04
N LEU A 41 -24.36 -12.56 -16.09
CA LEU A 41 -23.86 -11.85 -14.91
C LEU A 41 -24.89 -10.81 -14.46
N ALA A 42 -24.94 -10.57 -13.15
CA ALA A 42 -25.82 -9.54 -12.63
C ALA A 42 -25.29 -8.15 -13.00
N GLU A 43 -26.22 -7.28 -13.40
CA GLU A 43 -25.98 -5.87 -13.69
C GLU A 43 -26.88 -5.00 -12.82
N SER A 44 -26.54 -3.72 -12.71
CA SER A 44 -27.39 -2.71 -12.09
C SER A 44 -27.63 -1.57 -13.09
N GLY A 45 -28.75 -0.87 -12.97
CA GLY A 45 -29.03 0.26 -13.84
C GLY A 45 -30.26 1.05 -13.45
N VAL A 46 -30.46 2.18 -14.12
CA VAL A 46 -31.63 3.05 -13.94
C VAL A 46 -32.18 3.52 -15.26
N ARG A 47 -33.49 3.71 -15.30
CA ARG A 47 -34.22 4.28 -16.42
C ARG A 47 -35.08 5.44 -15.95
N LEU A 48 -34.87 6.60 -16.57
CA LEU A 48 -35.68 7.81 -16.40
C LEU A 48 -36.48 8.04 -17.68
N THR A 49 -37.80 8.07 -17.56
CA THR A 49 -38.70 8.43 -18.66
C THR A 49 -39.49 9.67 -18.28
N CYS A 50 -39.58 10.66 -19.17
CA CYS A 50 -40.37 11.86 -18.94
C CYS A 50 -40.80 12.54 -20.24
N LYS A 51 -41.67 13.54 -20.14
CA LYS A 51 -41.95 14.50 -21.21
C LYS A 51 -41.23 15.81 -20.93
N VAL A 52 -40.70 16.42 -21.98
CA VAL A 52 -39.97 17.68 -21.93
C VAL A 52 -40.68 18.68 -22.82
N LYS A 53 -41.09 19.82 -22.25
CA LYS A 53 -41.69 20.94 -22.97
C LYS A 53 -40.69 22.09 -23.03
N ILE A 54 -40.42 22.60 -24.23
CA ILE A 54 -39.55 23.75 -24.44
C ILE A 54 -40.36 24.86 -25.11
N PHE A 55 -40.33 26.06 -24.54
CA PHE A 55 -41.06 27.22 -25.07
C PHE A 55 -40.29 28.52 -24.87
N SER A 56 -40.47 29.47 -25.77
CA SER A 56 -39.78 30.76 -25.74
C SER A 56 -40.28 31.64 -24.58
N ALA A 57 -39.32 32.22 -23.85
CA ALA A 57 -39.54 33.28 -22.87
C ALA A 57 -39.21 34.67 -23.46
N SER A 58 -38.15 34.74 -24.28
CA SER A 58 -37.70 35.92 -25.02
C SER A 58 -37.10 35.50 -26.38
N ALA A 59 -36.46 36.42 -27.12
CA ALA A 59 -35.85 36.14 -28.42
C ALA A 59 -34.71 35.10 -28.38
N GLN A 60 -33.93 35.04 -27.30
CA GLN A 60 -32.80 34.10 -27.14
C GLN A 60 -32.88 33.29 -25.82
N THR A 61 -34.00 33.39 -25.10
CA THR A 61 -34.20 32.73 -23.82
C THR A 61 -35.41 31.82 -23.89
N PHE A 62 -35.25 30.58 -23.42
CA PHE A 62 -36.26 29.54 -23.46
C PHE A 62 -36.46 28.96 -22.06
N MET A 63 -37.64 28.38 -21.86
CA MET A 63 -37.99 27.63 -20.67
C MET A 63 -38.14 26.15 -21.00
N LEU A 64 -37.59 25.29 -20.15
CA LEU A 64 -37.74 23.85 -20.16
C LEU A 64 -38.58 23.42 -18.95
N GLN A 65 -39.64 22.65 -19.19
CA GLN A 65 -40.46 22.06 -18.14
C GLN A 65 -40.56 20.55 -18.33
N VAL A 66 -40.40 19.79 -17.25
CA VAL A 66 -40.49 18.32 -17.27
C VAL A 66 -41.80 17.86 -16.64
N SER A 67 -42.44 16.85 -17.24
CA SER A 67 -43.65 16.21 -16.69
C SER A 67 -43.62 14.70 -16.90
N ASP A 68 -44.58 13.98 -16.33
CA ASP A 68 -44.76 12.53 -16.49
C ASP A 68 -43.48 11.72 -16.15
N VAL A 69 -42.82 12.06 -15.04
CA VAL A 69 -41.56 11.44 -14.61
C VAL A 69 -41.81 10.02 -14.07
N ALA A 70 -41.18 9.03 -14.71
CA ALA A 70 -41.06 7.67 -14.22
C ALA A 70 -39.59 7.33 -13.98
N PHE A 71 -39.29 6.74 -12.83
CA PHE A 71 -37.94 6.28 -12.45
C PHE A 71 -38.00 4.80 -12.13
N GLU A 72 -37.19 4.00 -12.82
CA GLU A 72 -37.15 2.55 -12.67
C GLU A 72 -35.73 2.08 -12.43
N GLU A 73 -35.59 1.05 -11.60
CA GLU A 73 -34.32 0.46 -11.19
C GLU A 73 -34.20 -0.95 -11.72
N PHE A 74 -32.98 -1.32 -12.13
CA PHE A 74 -32.61 -2.67 -12.49
C PHE A 74 -31.51 -3.17 -11.55
N ASN A 75 -31.66 -4.39 -11.05
CA ASN A 75 -30.64 -5.10 -10.28
C ASN A 75 -30.89 -6.60 -10.43
N GLY A 76 -30.00 -7.30 -11.14
CA GLY A 76 -30.16 -8.72 -11.43
C GLY A 76 -29.59 -9.11 -12.79
N VAL A 77 -29.93 -10.30 -13.28
CA VAL A 77 -29.38 -10.84 -14.53
C VAL A 77 -30.24 -10.39 -15.72
N PRO A 78 -29.67 -9.75 -16.76
CA PRO A 78 -30.40 -9.36 -17.96
C PRO A 78 -31.17 -10.53 -18.58
N GLY A 79 -32.43 -10.30 -18.96
CA GLY A 79 -33.33 -11.34 -19.50
C GLY A 79 -34.03 -12.21 -18.45
N LYS A 80 -33.51 -12.31 -17.22
CA LYS A 80 -34.18 -12.97 -16.09
C LYS A 80 -34.87 -11.99 -15.14
N SER A 81 -34.30 -10.80 -14.99
CA SER A 81 -34.81 -9.73 -14.14
C SER A 81 -35.44 -8.60 -14.97
N ALA A 82 -36.37 -7.86 -14.36
CA ALA A 82 -37.05 -6.72 -14.99
C ALA A 82 -36.74 -5.41 -14.27
N PHE A 83 -36.96 -4.29 -14.95
CA PHE A 83 -36.97 -2.96 -14.34
C PHE A 83 -38.16 -2.84 -13.37
N VAL A 84 -37.91 -2.27 -12.19
CA VAL A 84 -38.92 -2.08 -11.14
C VAL A 84 -39.04 -0.59 -10.85
N GLY A 85 -40.27 -0.05 -10.88
CA GLY A 85 -40.53 1.36 -10.63
C GLY A 85 -40.29 1.78 -9.17
N ALA A 86 -39.51 2.85 -8.95
CA ALA A 86 -39.26 3.45 -7.65
C ALA A 86 -40.19 4.66 -7.43
N LEU A 87 -41.47 4.41 -7.17
CA LEU A 87 -42.54 5.43 -7.17
C LEU A 87 -42.26 6.63 -6.25
N LYS A 88 -41.76 6.38 -5.02
CA LYS A 88 -41.45 7.46 -4.06
C LYS A 88 -40.31 8.36 -4.55
N LEU A 89 -39.25 7.73 -5.08
CA LEU A 89 -38.12 8.45 -5.64
C LEU A 89 -38.53 9.23 -6.89
N ALA A 90 -39.33 8.63 -7.78
CA ALA A 90 -39.89 9.29 -8.95
C ALA A 90 -40.72 10.53 -8.56
N ALA A 91 -41.55 10.45 -7.52
CA ALA A 91 -42.31 11.59 -7.00
C ALA A 91 -41.40 12.71 -6.47
N ARG A 92 -40.34 12.37 -5.73
CA ARG A 92 -39.36 13.35 -5.24
C ARG A 92 -38.58 14.04 -6.36
N ILE A 93 -38.17 13.30 -7.39
CA ILE A 93 -37.52 13.85 -8.59
C ILE A 93 -38.52 14.74 -9.35
N SER A 94 -39.75 14.27 -9.55
CA SER A 94 -40.81 15.00 -10.24
C SER A 94 -41.12 16.34 -9.57
N ALA A 95 -41.19 16.39 -8.23
CA ALA A 95 -41.48 17.61 -7.49
C ALA A 95 -40.45 18.73 -7.74
N GLN A 96 -39.20 18.39 -8.05
CA GLN A 96 -38.17 19.37 -8.39
C GLN A 96 -38.15 19.70 -9.89
N LEU A 97 -38.26 18.68 -10.76
CA LEU A 97 -38.19 18.87 -12.21
C LEU A 97 -39.46 19.47 -12.85
N ALA A 98 -40.61 19.42 -12.15
CA ALA A 98 -41.87 19.99 -12.64
C ALA A 98 -41.87 21.52 -12.75
N LYS A 99 -40.97 22.18 -12.01
CA LYS A 99 -40.79 23.63 -12.07
C LYS A 99 -40.00 24.01 -13.34
N PRO A 100 -40.27 25.15 -13.98
CA PRO A 100 -39.60 25.53 -15.22
C PRO A 100 -38.15 25.95 -14.98
N PHE A 101 -37.25 25.52 -15.86
CA PHE A 101 -35.83 25.91 -15.93
C PHE A 101 -35.67 26.88 -17.10
N MET A 102 -34.89 27.94 -16.94
CA MET A 102 -34.66 28.91 -17.99
C MET A 102 -33.24 28.76 -18.54
N PHE A 103 -33.07 28.90 -19.85
CA PHE A 103 -31.76 28.81 -20.48
C PHE A 103 -31.66 29.71 -21.71
N GLU A 104 -30.45 30.20 -21.96
CA GLU A 104 -30.10 30.91 -23.19
C GLU A 104 -29.85 29.90 -24.32
N TYR A 105 -30.34 30.20 -25.51
CA TYR A 105 -30.15 29.34 -26.68
C TYR A 105 -30.03 30.16 -27.96
N ALA A 106 -28.90 30.03 -28.64
CA ALA A 106 -28.63 30.73 -29.89
C ALA A 106 -27.71 29.89 -30.79
N GLY A 107 -28.04 29.78 -32.08
CA GLY A 107 -27.19 29.11 -33.08
C GLY A 107 -26.78 27.68 -32.71
N GLY A 108 -27.66 26.89 -32.06
CA GLY A 108 -27.32 25.54 -31.61
C GLY A 108 -26.49 25.46 -30.32
N HIS A 109 -26.35 26.55 -29.57
CA HIS A 109 -25.54 26.60 -28.34
C HIS A 109 -26.40 26.96 -27.13
N VAL A 110 -26.24 26.21 -26.05
CA VAL A 110 -26.86 26.45 -24.75
C VAL A 110 -25.94 27.34 -23.91
N GLY A 111 -26.44 28.51 -23.54
CA GLY A 111 -25.74 29.49 -22.71
C GLY A 111 -25.97 29.29 -21.21
N ASN A 112 -26.23 30.38 -20.49
CA ASN A 112 -26.49 30.30 -19.05
C ASN A 112 -27.83 29.60 -18.74
N ILE A 113 -27.79 28.76 -17.71
CA ILE A 113 -28.94 28.03 -17.16
C ILE A 113 -29.33 28.67 -15.83
N GLN A 114 -30.63 28.84 -15.61
CA GLN A 114 -31.22 29.34 -14.38
C GLN A 114 -32.31 28.37 -13.89
N ALA A 115 -32.39 28.20 -12.58
CA ALA A 115 -33.34 27.29 -11.94
C ALA A 115 -34.08 28.01 -10.80
N PRO A 116 -35.30 27.57 -10.45
CA PRO A 116 -36.01 28.09 -9.29
C PRO A 116 -35.21 27.93 -7.99
N ALA A 117 -35.35 28.87 -7.06
CA ALA A 117 -34.68 28.81 -5.76
C ALA A 117 -34.96 27.47 -5.02
N GLY A 118 -33.93 26.92 -4.39
CA GLY A 118 -33.99 25.64 -3.68
C GLY A 118 -33.96 24.39 -4.58
N THR A 119 -33.82 24.53 -5.90
CA THR A 119 -33.59 23.39 -6.80
C THR A 119 -32.18 22.85 -6.61
N SER A 120 -32.05 21.55 -6.35
CA SER A 120 -30.74 20.90 -6.17
C SER A 120 -29.93 20.88 -7.47
N ASP A 121 -28.61 21.03 -7.35
CA ASP A 121 -27.71 21.01 -8.51
C ASP A 121 -27.71 19.66 -9.24
N THR A 122 -28.03 18.56 -8.56
CA THR A 122 -28.27 17.24 -9.17
C THR A 122 -29.40 17.29 -10.19
N MET A 123 -30.51 17.99 -9.87
CA MET A 123 -31.61 18.17 -10.83
C MET A 123 -31.21 19.07 -11.99
N VAL A 124 -30.46 20.13 -11.73
CA VAL A 124 -29.94 21.02 -12.78
C VAL A 124 -28.99 20.23 -13.71
N ASN A 125 -28.18 19.32 -13.19
CA ASN A 125 -27.32 18.46 -14.00
C ASN A 125 -28.12 17.48 -14.86
N ILE A 126 -29.22 16.89 -14.38
CA ILE A 126 -30.13 16.10 -15.21
C ILE A 126 -30.70 16.96 -16.35
N VAL A 127 -31.07 18.21 -16.06
CA VAL A 127 -31.51 19.18 -17.09
C VAL A 127 -30.39 19.50 -18.08
N ARG A 128 -29.13 19.64 -17.65
CA ARG A 128 -27.97 19.71 -18.55
C ARG A 128 -27.88 18.46 -19.43
N GLY A 129 -28.10 17.27 -18.86
CA GLY A 129 -28.31 15.99 -19.54
C GLY A 129 -29.24 16.08 -20.73
N ILE A 130 -30.43 16.64 -20.52
CA ILE A 130 -31.46 16.81 -21.54
C ILE A 130 -31.06 17.90 -22.55
N LEU A 131 -30.62 19.06 -22.07
CA LEU A 131 -30.19 20.20 -22.89
C LEU A 131 -28.97 19.88 -23.77
N GLY A 132 -28.17 18.88 -23.41
CA GLY A 132 -27.03 18.42 -24.21
C GLY A 132 -27.40 17.98 -25.63
N PHE A 133 -28.65 17.57 -25.90
CA PHE A 133 -29.13 17.31 -27.27
C PHE A 133 -29.30 18.55 -28.14
N PHE A 134 -29.36 19.73 -27.51
CA PHE A 134 -29.48 21.01 -28.20
C PHE A 134 -28.12 21.69 -28.38
N GLN A 135 -27.03 21.12 -27.85
CA GLN A 135 -25.67 21.62 -28.04
C GLN A 135 -25.08 21.04 -29.34
N LEU A 136 -25.28 21.72 -30.47
CA LEU A 136 -24.92 21.23 -31.80
C LEU A 136 -24.42 22.35 -32.74
N THR A 137 -23.19 22.21 -33.23
CA THR A 137 -22.59 23.15 -34.19
C THR A 137 -22.75 22.63 -35.63
N VAL A 138 -23.73 23.12 -36.40
CA VAL A 138 -23.97 22.65 -37.78
C VAL A 138 -23.41 23.60 -38.84
N LYS A 139 -22.35 23.18 -39.54
CA LYS A 139 -21.78 23.91 -40.69
C LYS A 139 -22.52 23.58 -41.98
N THR A 140 -22.78 24.58 -42.83
CA THR A 140 -23.48 24.37 -44.12
C THR A 140 -22.54 24.05 -45.28
N THR A 141 -21.24 24.25 -45.12
CA THR A 141 -20.25 24.16 -46.19
C THR A 141 -19.47 22.84 -46.20
N GLN A 142 -19.56 22.05 -45.13
CA GLN A 142 -18.74 20.86 -44.91
C GLN A 142 -19.61 19.74 -44.32
N ASN A 143 -19.51 18.54 -44.89
CA ASN A 143 -20.21 17.36 -44.38
C ASN A 143 -19.42 16.64 -43.29
N LEU A 144 -18.09 16.78 -43.29
CA LEU A 144 -17.18 16.22 -42.28
C LEU A 144 -16.30 17.35 -41.75
N TYR A 145 -16.32 17.57 -40.45
CA TYR A 145 -15.51 18.62 -39.81
C TYR A 145 -15.25 18.31 -38.34
N THR A 146 -14.27 18.99 -37.80
CA THR A 146 -13.91 18.92 -36.38
C THR A 146 -13.97 20.31 -35.77
N VAL A 147 -14.53 20.42 -34.58
CA VAL A 147 -14.65 21.67 -33.82
C VAL A 147 -14.31 21.41 -32.36
N GLU A 148 -13.80 22.44 -31.69
CA GLU A 148 -13.67 22.44 -30.23
C GLU A 148 -14.85 23.21 -29.66
N GLU A 149 -15.65 22.58 -28.80
CA GLU A 149 -16.88 23.18 -28.29
C GLU A 149 -17.17 22.78 -26.85
N LEU A 150 -17.94 23.62 -26.16
CA LEU A 150 -18.43 23.34 -24.81
C LEU A 150 -19.55 22.31 -24.85
N GLY A 151 -19.48 21.32 -23.97
CA GLY A 151 -20.53 20.34 -23.72
C GLY A 151 -20.56 19.91 -22.25
N LEU A 152 -21.30 18.85 -21.94
CA LEU A 152 -21.44 18.36 -20.56
C LEU A 152 -20.10 17.92 -19.95
N HIS A 153 -19.22 17.35 -20.79
CA HIS A 153 -17.91 16.86 -20.39
C HIS A 153 -16.83 17.95 -20.32
N GLY A 154 -17.20 19.21 -20.64
CA GLY A 154 -16.29 20.36 -20.66
C GLY A 154 -16.02 20.88 -22.07
N LEU A 155 -14.86 21.50 -22.28
CA LEU A 155 -14.42 22.02 -23.58
C LEU A 155 -13.58 20.94 -24.28
N CYS A 156 -14.18 20.22 -25.22
CA CYS A 156 -13.60 19.02 -25.85
C CYS A 156 -13.66 19.10 -27.38
N GLN A 157 -12.87 18.24 -28.03
CA GLN A 157 -12.88 18.11 -29.48
C GLN A 157 -14.05 17.22 -29.94
N SER A 158 -14.85 17.73 -30.88
CA SER A 158 -16.01 17.05 -31.45
C SER A 158 -15.84 16.84 -32.95
N HIS A 159 -16.10 15.62 -33.41
CA HIS A 159 -16.09 15.24 -34.83
C HIS A 159 -17.52 15.10 -35.35
N TYR A 160 -17.81 15.75 -36.47
CA TYR A 160 -19.13 15.79 -37.07
C TYR A 160 -19.14 15.12 -38.44
N ALA A 161 -20.23 14.38 -38.69
CA ALA A 161 -20.60 13.85 -40.01
C ALA A 161 -22.08 14.19 -40.29
N VAL A 162 -22.34 14.83 -41.43
CA VAL A 162 -23.68 15.24 -41.86
C VAL A 162 -24.06 14.51 -43.14
N GLU A 163 -25.20 13.84 -43.11
CA GLU A 163 -25.77 13.07 -44.21
C GLU A 163 -27.24 13.48 -44.43
N GLU A 164 -27.78 13.24 -45.62
CA GLU A 164 -29.22 13.42 -45.88
C GLU A 164 -29.89 12.06 -46.09
N ASN A 165 -31.03 11.84 -45.44
CA ASN A 165 -31.81 10.61 -45.61
C ASN A 165 -32.74 10.68 -46.84
N ALA A 166 -33.38 9.56 -47.18
CA ALA A 166 -34.32 9.49 -48.31
C ALA A 166 -35.53 10.45 -48.19
N ALA A 167 -35.86 10.90 -46.98
CA ALA A 167 -36.91 11.87 -46.69
C ALA A 167 -36.41 13.33 -46.69
N LYS A 168 -35.16 13.59 -47.12
CA LYS A 168 -34.47 14.89 -47.10
C LYS A 168 -34.33 15.51 -45.70
N GLU A 169 -34.30 14.68 -44.66
CA GLU A 169 -33.92 15.10 -43.32
C GLU A 169 -32.41 14.94 -43.14
N MET A 170 -31.80 15.84 -42.37
CA MET A 170 -30.37 15.80 -42.09
C MET A 170 -30.10 14.85 -40.92
N ILE A 171 -29.23 13.86 -41.13
CA ILE A 171 -28.68 13.00 -40.09
C ILE A 171 -27.32 13.56 -39.70
N ILE A 172 -27.18 13.96 -38.44
CA ILE A 172 -25.97 14.57 -37.91
C ILE A 172 -25.40 13.65 -36.84
N THR A 173 -24.26 13.05 -37.13
CA THR A 173 -23.49 12.27 -36.16
C THR A 173 -22.41 13.15 -35.55
N GLN A 174 -22.38 13.22 -34.23
CA GLN A 174 -21.35 13.91 -33.46
C GLN A 174 -20.66 12.88 -32.57
N VAL A 175 -19.33 12.81 -32.63
CA VAL A 175 -18.52 12.00 -31.72
C VAL A 175 -17.67 12.95 -30.91
N VAL A 176 -17.85 12.93 -29.58
CA VAL A 176 -17.10 13.79 -28.66
C VAL A 176 -15.91 13.00 -28.15
N ASP A 177 -14.71 13.49 -28.43
CA ASP A 177 -13.49 12.93 -27.88
C ASP A 177 -13.25 13.51 -26.48
N ILE A 178 -13.69 12.77 -25.47
CA ILE A 178 -13.53 13.13 -24.06
C ILE A 178 -12.13 12.78 -23.51
N THR A 179 -11.25 12.22 -24.33
CA THR A 179 -9.82 12.07 -23.99
C THR A 179 -9.06 13.37 -24.28
N VAL A 180 -9.48 14.13 -25.30
CA VAL A 180 -8.88 15.41 -25.69
C VAL A 180 -9.81 16.59 -25.31
N CYS A 181 -9.61 17.11 -24.10
CA CYS A 181 -10.33 18.29 -23.60
C CYS A 181 -9.37 19.30 -22.95
N LYS A 182 -9.56 20.59 -23.25
CA LYS A 182 -8.85 21.69 -22.56
C LYS A 182 -9.33 21.86 -21.12
N GLU A 183 -10.64 21.81 -20.94
CA GLU A 183 -11.29 21.82 -19.63
C GLU A 183 -12.13 20.55 -19.53
N LYS A 184 -11.73 19.61 -18.67
CA LYS A 184 -12.41 18.33 -18.51
C LYS A 184 -13.28 18.35 -17.26
N ALA A 185 -14.55 17.96 -17.37
CA ALA A 185 -15.45 17.78 -16.24
C ALA A 185 -15.12 16.46 -15.50
N VAL A 186 -13.96 16.45 -14.85
CA VAL A 186 -13.42 15.34 -14.06
C VAL A 186 -12.87 15.88 -12.75
N LEU A 187 -13.03 15.11 -11.67
CA LEU A 187 -12.50 15.44 -10.36
C LEU A 187 -11.75 14.25 -9.74
N TYR A 188 -10.58 14.53 -9.15
CA TYR A 188 -9.78 13.55 -8.41
C TYR A 188 -9.68 13.92 -6.94
N ARG A 189 -9.86 12.94 -6.04
CA ARG A 189 -9.66 13.08 -4.60
C ARG A 189 -8.78 11.98 -4.03
N GLY A 190 -7.99 12.33 -3.01
CA GLY A 190 -7.11 11.40 -2.30
C GLY A 190 -5.90 10.91 -3.09
N MET A 191 -5.59 11.54 -4.24
CA MET A 191 -4.56 11.08 -5.18
C MET A 191 -3.38 12.05 -5.32
N ALA A 192 -3.32 13.12 -4.52
CA ALA A 192 -2.31 14.17 -4.64
C ALA A 192 -0.86 13.68 -4.47
N THR A 193 -0.64 12.63 -3.67
CA THR A 193 0.68 12.04 -3.41
C THR A 193 0.97 10.80 -4.26
N ALA A 194 0.00 10.34 -5.06
CA ALA A 194 0.18 9.25 -6.02
C ALA A 194 0.53 9.85 -7.39
N VAL A 195 1.83 9.92 -7.69
CA VAL A 195 2.31 10.56 -8.92
C VAL A 195 1.92 9.74 -10.16
N PRO A 196 1.62 10.38 -11.31
CA PRO A 196 1.36 9.67 -12.55
C PRO A 196 2.52 8.78 -13.00
N ASP A 197 2.21 7.58 -13.51
CA ASP A 197 3.13 6.69 -14.23
C ASP A 197 2.76 6.70 -15.72
N GLU A 198 3.34 7.64 -16.48
CA GLU A 198 3.03 7.81 -17.90
C GLU A 198 3.39 6.57 -18.72
N VAL A 199 4.47 5.85 -18.37
CA VAL A 199 4.88 4.62 -19.08
C VAL A 199 3.84 3.51 -18.87
N ALA A 200 3.33 3.34 -17.65
CA ALA A 200 2.27 2.36 -17.40
C ALA A 200 0.96 2.74 -18.10
N LYS A 201 0.62 4.03 -18.18
CA LYS A 201 -0.57 4.49 -18.93
C LYS A 201 -0.45 4.22 -20.42
N GLU A 202 0.72 4.44 -21.02
CA GLU A 202 0.98 4.11 -22.44
C GLU A 202 0.81 2.61 -22.71
N LYS A 203 1.13 1.75 -21.74
CA LYS A 203 0.91 0.29 -21.84
C LYS A 203 -0.55 -0.12 -21.70
N GLY A 204 -1.38 0.70 -21.04
CA GLY A 204 -2.82 0.47 -20.90
C GLY A 204 -3.49 1.50 -19.99
N GLU A 205 -4.43 2.27 -20.55
CA GLU A 205 -5.21 3.24 -19.79
C GLU A 205 -6.40 2.57 -19.08
N SER A 206 -6.54 2.80 -17.78
CA SER A 206 -7.54 2.13 -16.96
C SER A 206 -8.98 2.58 -17.22
N ILE A 207 -9.18 3.73 -17.85
CA ILE A 207 -10.50 4.29 -18.16
C ILE A 207 -10.49 4.71 -19.62
N MET A 208 -11.34 4.09 -20.43
CA MET A 208 -11.60 4.51 -21.79
C MET A 208 -13.08 4.77 -21.96
N ALA A 209 -13.44 5.90 -22.55
CA ALA A 209 -14.84 6.25 -22.77
C ALA A 209 -15.05 6.93 -24.11
N THR A 210 -16.19 6.62 -24.75
CA THR A 210 -16.60 7.18 -26.04
C THR A 210 -18.02 7.71 -25.94
N VAL A 211 -18.26 8.86 -26.57
CA VAL A 211 -19.57 9.51 -26.56
C VAL A 211 -19.99 9.82 -27.99
N LYS A 212 -21.14 9.30 -28.40
CA LYS A 212 -21.71 9.50 -29.72
C LYS A 212 -23.12 10.05 -29.61
N TYR A 213 -23.42 11.09 -30.36
CA TYR A 213 -24.77 11.61 -30.59
C TYR A 213 -25.17 11.43 -32.04
N VAL A 214 -26.45 11.12 -32.29
CA VAL A 214 -27.04 11.07 -33.61
C VAL A 214 -28.33 11.87 -33.59
N HIS A 215 -28.42 12.90 -34.42
CA HIS A 215 -29.57 13.77 -34.53
C HIS A 215 -30.22 13.61 -35.90
N THR A 216 -31.54 13.54 -35.93
CA THR A 216 -32.35 13.66 -37.14
C THR A 216 -33.03 15.02 -37.09
N VAL A 217 -32.69 15.87 -38.05
CA VAL A 217 -33.14 17.26 -38.11
C VAL A 217 -33.96 17.47 -39.37
N LYS A 218 -35.23 17.85 -39.19
CA LYS A 218 -36.10 18.22 -40.29
C LYS A 218 -35.90 19.71 -40.62
N PRO A 219 -35.50 20.07 -41.85
CA PRO A 219 -35.34 21.47 -42.24
C PRO A 219 -36.68 22.22 -42.21
N THR A 220 -36.73 23.43 -41.64
CA THR A 220 -37.88 24.34 -41.75
C THR A 220 -37.44 25.75 -42.15
N ALA A 221 -38.39 26.61 -42.54
CA ALA A 221 -38.12 27.99 -42.95
C ALA A 221 -37.53 28.86 -41.83
N ALA A 222 -37.72 28.48 -40.56
CA ALA A 222 -37.22 29.19 -39.39
C ALA A 222 -35.96 28.57 -38.76
N GLY A 223 -35.43 27.50 -39.35
CA GLY A 223 -34.34 26.69 -38.78
C GLY A 223 -34.69 25.20 -38.74
N GLY A 224 -33.72 24.31 -38.54
CA GLY A 224 -33.99 22.88 -38.43
C GLY A 224 -34.67 22.52 -37.10
N VAL A 225 -35.66 21.63 -37.10
CA VAL A 225 -36.26 21.06 -35.88
C VAL A 225 -35.74 19.65 -35.66
N ILE A 226 -35.22 19.37 -34.46
CA ILE A 226 -34.81 18.02 -34.05
C ILE A 226 -36.06 17.15 -33.93
N THR A 227 -36.24 16.16 -34.80
CA THR A 227 -37.35 15.21 -34.74
C THR A 227 -37.01 14.00 -33.88
N LYS A 228 -35.74 13.59 -33.90
CA LYS A 228 -35.20 12.51 -33.07
C LYS A 228 -33.74 12.81 -32.73
N ALA A 229 -33.33 12.52 -31.50
CA ALA A 229 -31.93 12.52 -31.11
C ALA A 229 -31.64 11.31 -30.21
N THR A 230 -30.51 10.64 -30.45
CA THR A 230 -30.02 9.55 -29.61
C THR A 230 -28.59 9.82 -29.19
N ALA A 231 -28.24 9.44 -27.97
CA ALA A 231 -26.86 9.44 -27.50
C ALA A 231 -26.49 8.07 -26.92
N LEU A 232 -25.23 7.71 -27.13
CA LEU A 232 -24.60 6.47 -26.68
C LEU A 232 -23.25 6.83 -26.06
N GLU A 233 -23.11 6.56 -24.77
CA GLU A 233 -21.85 6.67 -24.04
C GLU A 233 -21.45 5.30 -23.50
N HIS A 234 -20.25 4.86 -23.85
CA HIS A 234 -19.67 3.62 -23.35
C HIS A 234 -18.41 3.97 -22.55
N GLN A 235 -18.28 3.43 -21.34
CA GLN A 235 -17.04 3.50 -20.57
C GLN A 235 -16.60 2.09 -20.18
N HIS A 236 -15.32 1.82 -20.42
CA HIS A 236 -14.61 0.65 -19.94
C HIS A 236 -13.69 1.06 -18.79
N PHE A 237 -13.89 0.45 -17.63
CA PHE A 237 -13.00 0.55 -16.49
C PHE A 237 -12.28 -0.78 -16.29
N THR A 238 -10.95 -0.73 -16.23
CA THR A 238 -10.13 -1.88 -15.83
C THR A 238 -9.24 -1.51 -14.64
N PRO A 239 -9.31 -2.27 -13.53
CA PRO A 239 -8.35 -2.10 -12.45
C PRO A 239 -6.97 -2.69 -12.78
N PHE A 240 -6.82 -3.38 -13.93
CA PHE A 240 -5.62 -4.08 -14.41
C PHE A 240 -5.28 -3.64 -15.85
N ASN A 241 -4.47 -4.42 -16.59
CA ASN A 241 -4.28 -4.14 -18.02
C ASN A 241 -5.59 -4.32 -18.81
N VAL A 242 -5.84 -3.43 -19.78
CA VAL A 242 -7.01 -3.44 -20.69
C VAL A 242 -7.22 -4.76 -21.43
N LYS A 243 -6.16 -5.55 -21.60
CA LYS A 243 -6.22 -6.84 -22.31
C LYS A 243 -6.99 -7.94 -21.55
N GLY A 244 -7.25 -7.76 -20.25
CA GLY A 244 -7.78 -8.80 -19.37
C GLY A 244 -9.24 -8.67 -18.94
N GLY A 245 -10.08 -8.00 -19.74
CA GLY A 245 -11.50 -7.74 -19.41
C GLY A 245 -11.73 -6.41 -18.68
N SER A 246 -12.96 -5.88 -18.76
CA SER A 246 -13.33 -4.56 -18.20
C SER A 246 -14.74 -4.51 -17.60
N PHE A 247 -14.92 -3.74 -16.54
CA PHE A 247 -16.25 -3.31 -16.10
C PHE A 247 -16.77 -2.29 -17.11
N LYS A 248 -18.04 -2.41 -17.47
CA LYS A 248 -18.68 -1.61 -18.51
C LYS A 248 -19.75 -0.74 -17.89
N MET A 249 -19.77 0.52 -18.28
CA MET A 249 -20.90 1.42 -18.14
C MET A 249 -21.43 1.72 -19.54
N LEU A 250 -22.73 1.58 -19.71
CA LEU A 250 -23.44 1.93 -20.93
C LEU A 250 -24.52 2.94 -20.56
N ALA A 251 -24.44 4.15 -21.09
CA ALA A 251 -25.47 5.17 -20.96
C ALA A 251 -26.07 5.47 -22.33
N THR A 252 -27.39 5.44 -22.41
CA THR A 252 -28.17 5.76 -23.60
C THR A 252 -29.21 6.81 -23.25
N LYS A 253 -29.43 7.75 -24.15
CA LYS A 253 -30.60 8.63 -24.08
C LYS A 253 -31.23 8.82 -25.44
N GLU A 254 -32.53 9.03 -25.44
CA GLU A 254 -33.33 9.28 -26.63
C GLU A 254 -34.29 10.45 -26.36
N LEU A 255 -34.40 11.34 -27.35
CA LEU A 255 -35.37 12.43 -27.38
C LEU A 255 -36.17 12.32 -28.69
N VAL A 256 -37.50 12.20 -28.59
CA VAL A 256 -38.40 12.06 -29.75
C VAL A 256 -39.42 13.18 -29.75
N PHE A 257 -39.56 13.87 -30.88
CA PHE A 257 -40.54 14.93 -31.06
C PHE A 257 -41.97 14.38 -31.04
N ILE A 258 -42.85 15.02 -30.25
CA ILE A 258 -44.27 14.66 -30.14
C ILE A 258 -45.12 15.66 -30.93
N SER A 259 -45.04 16.94 -30.55
CA SER A 259 -45.92 17.96 -31.11
C SER A 259 -45.32 19.37 -30.98
N VAL A 260 -45.83 20.29 -31.80
CA VAL A 260 -45.58 21.72 -31.69
C VAL A 260 -46.90 22.46 -31.63
N THR A 261 -47.06 23.37 -30.68
CA THR A 261 -48.29 24.17 -30.50
C THR A 261 -47.95 25.66 -30.42
N ASN A 262 -48.84 26.50 -30.95
CA ASN A 262 -48.70 27.95 -30.85
C ASN A 262 -49.14 28.42 -29.45
N ARG A 263 -48.39 29.36 -28.89
CA ARG A 263 -48.62 29.89 -27.54
C ARG A 263 -49.01 31.36 -27.60
N THR A 264 -50.08 31.71 -26.89
CA THR A 264 -50.66 33.07 -26.82
C THR A 264 -50.38 33.80 -25.50
N GLU A 265 -49.96 33.11 -24.43
CA GLU A 265 -49.76 33.69 -23.09
C GLU A 265 -48.29 33.71 -22.63
N ALA A 266 -47.88 34.84 -22.05
CA ALA A 266 -46.59 35.03 -21.39
C ALA A 266 -46.60 34.36 -20.00
N LEU A 267 -45.57 33.55 -19.70
CA LEU A 267 -45.43 32.92 -18.38
C LEU A 267 -44.71 33.88 -17.42
N THR A 268 -45.24 34.05 -16.21
CA THR A 268 -44.48 34.60 -15.08
C THR A 268 -43.65 33.48 -14.45
N SER A 269 -42.32 33.53 -14.58
CA SER A 269 -41.45 32.69 -13.74
C SER A 269 -41.30 33.32 -12.35
N GLY A 270 -41.23 32.49 -11.31
CA GLY A 270 -40.84 32.95 -9.98
C GLY A 270 -39.38 33.42 -9.94
N ALA A 271 -38.85 33.69 -8.74
CA ALA A 271 -37.44 34.02 -8.56
C ALA A 271 -36.54 32.87 -9.09
N MET A 272 -35.62 33.22 -9.99
CA MET A 272 -34.67 32.31 -10.63
C MET A 272 -33.25 32.58 -10.13
N GLU A 273 -32.48 31.52 -9.94
CA GLU A 273 -31.07 31.56 -9.56
C GLU A 273 -30.19 31.14 -10.74
N PRO A 274 -29.09 31.86 -11.03
CA PRO A 274 -28.12 31.44 -12.02
C PRO A 274 -27.41 30.16 -11.56
N LYS A 275 -27.30 29.18 -12.46
CA LYS A 275 -26.61 27.90 -12.21
C LYS A 275 -25.39 27.71 -13.12
N GLY A 276 -25.06 28.69 -13.95
CA GLY A 276 -23.92 28.66 -14.88
C GLY A 276 -24.22 27.95 -16.20
N ASN A 277 -23.17 27.50 -16.88
CA ASN A 277 -23.24 26.92 -18.23
C ASN A 277 -23.64 25.43 -18.26
N ILE A 278 -23.60 24.84 -19.47
CA ILE A 278 -23.95 23.43 -19.77
C ILE A 278 -22.97 22.41 -19.17
N VAL A 279 -21.76 22.82 -18.78
CA VAL A 279 -20.75 21.94 -18.18
C VAL A 279 -21.27 21.41 -16.85
N TYR A 280 -21.13 20.10 -16.64
CA TYR A 280 -21.53 19.43 -15.41
C TYR A 280 -20.89 20.08 -14.18
N LYS A 281 -21.64 20.19 -13.07
CA LYS A 281 -21.14 20.71 -11.79
C LYS A 281 -21.14 19.60 -10.75
N PHE A 282 -19.98 19.29 -10.14
CA PHE A 282 -19.89 18.29 -9.07
C PHE A 282 -20.48 18.83 -7.76
N VAL A 283 -21.34 18.04 -7.11
CA VAL A 283 -22.18 18.45 -5.96
C VAL A 283 -22.06 17.42 -4.85
N ASN A 284 -21.96 17.86 -3.58
CA ASN A 284 -22.03 17.01 -2.38
C ASN A 284 -21.17 15.74 -2.42
N ASP A 285 -20.09 15.79 -3.17
CA ASP A 285 -19.16 14.69 -3.40
C ASP A 285 -18.35 14.34 -2.14
N GLN A 286 -18.48 15.10 -1.05
CA GLN A 286 -17.84 14.83 0.24
C GLN A 286 -18.67 13.88 1.11
N ALA A 287 -19.96 14.20 1.32
CA ALA A 287 -20.83 13.51 2.25
C ALA A 287 -21.44 12.22 1.67
N ASN A 288 -21.52 12.09 0.35
CA ASN A 288 -22.07 10.91 -0.29
C ASN A 288 -21.00 9.82 -0.46
N LEU A 289 -21.04 8.79 0.39
CA LEU A 289 -20.19 7.60 0.28
C LEU A 289 -20.94 6.50 -0.49
N PRO A 290 -20.39 5.93 -1.58
CA PRO A 290 -21.09 4.97 -2.43
C PRO A 290 -21.17 3.56 -1.84
N ILE A 291 -20.86 3.38 -0.55
CA ILE A 291 -20.89 2.11 0.16
C ILE A 291 -22.25 1.89 0.83
N MET A 292 -22.94 2.99 1.18
CA MET A 292 -24.22 2.95 1.89
C MET A 292 -25.04 4.21 1.65
N MET A 293 -26.35 4.08 1.89
CA MET A 293 -27.27 5.20 1.88
C MET A 293 -28.03 5.25 3.21
N GLN A 294 -28.10 6.44 3.79
CA GLN A 294 -28.78 6.67 5.07
C GLN A 294 -29.30 8.11 5.12
N ASN A 295 -30.29 8.34 5.98
CA ASN A 295 -30.72 9.69 6.30
C ASN A 295 -29.56 10.46 6.95
N LEU A 296 -29.34 11.71 6.57
CA LEU A 296 -28.29 12.59 7.09
C LEU A 296 -28.87 13.68 8.03
N ASP A 297 -30.19 13.73 8.20
CA ASP A 297 -30.87 14.64 9.11
C ASP A 297 -30.61 14.27 10.57
N ASN A 298 -30.55 15.30 11.43
CA ASN A 298 -30.31 15.18 12.87
C ASN A 298 -29.15 14.21 13.21
N PRO A 299 -27.92 14.46 12.70
CA PRO A 299 -26.84 13.47 12.76
C PRO A 299 -26.27 13.23 14.17
N ILE A 300 -26.34 14.22 15.07
CA ILE A 300 -25.62 14.19 16.37
C ILE A 300 -26.04 13.02 17.27
N PRO A 301 -27.34 12.78 17.58
CA PRO A 301 -27.72 11.68 18.46
C PRO A 301 -27.30 10.31 17.92
N ARG A 302 -27.34 10.15 16.60
CA ARG A 302 -26.94 8.91 15.92
C ARG A 302 -25.43 8.69 15.97
N ILE A 303 -24.62 9.73 15.80
CA ILE A 303 -23.17 9.63 16.00
C ILE A 303 -22.87 9.24 17.44
N VAL A 304 -23.58 9.83 18.42
CA VAL A 304 -23.43 9.48 19.83
C VAL A 304 -23.73 8.02 20.12
N GLU A 305 -24.79 7.48 19.53
CA GLU A 305 -25.10 6.06 19.61
C GLU A 305 -24.00 5.19 18.98
N LEU A 306 -23.57 5.52 17.76
CA LEU A 306 -22.53 4.78 17.03
C LEU A 306 -21.19 4.76 17.77
N VAL A 307 -20.73 5.90 18.29
CA VAL A 307 -19.47 6.00 19.07
C VAL A 307 -19.53 5.12 20.31
N LYS A 308 -20.65 5.14 21.05
CA LYS A 308 -20.82 4.30 22.25
C LYS A 308 -20.88 2.82 21.89
N ARG A 309 -21.60 2.46 20.81
CA ARG A 309 -21.68 1.09 20.33
C ARG A 309 -20.32 0.56 19.87
N LEU A 310 -19.59 1.32 19.05
CA LEU A 310 -18.25 0.97 18.59
C LEU A 310 -17.28 0.80 19.76
N ALA A 311 -17.32 1.68 20.75
CA ALA A 311 -16.52 1.55 21.96
C ALA A 311 -16.85 0.28 22.76
N ALA A 312 -18.14 -0.03 22.95
CA ALA A 312 -18.57 -1.21 23.69
C ALA A 312 -18.24 -2.52 22.97
N ASN A 313 -18.48 -2.60 21.65
CA ASN A 313 -18.28 -3.82 20.87
C ASN A 313 -16.80 -4.18 20.69
N ASN A 314 -15.89 -3.20 20.75
CA ASN A 314 -14.47 -3.39 20.47
C ASN A 314 -13.56 -3.37 21.71
N ILE A 315 -14.12 -3.49 22.92
CA ILE A 315 -13.38 -3.31 24.18
C ILE A 315 -12.43 -4.46 24.55
N TYR A 316 -12.67 -5.66 24.02
CA TYR A 316 -11.80 -6.84 24.24
C TYR A 316 -11.22 -7.35 22.93
N GLN A 317 -12.07 -7.59 21.94
CA GLN A 317 -11.74 -8.09 20.61
C GLN A 317 -12.33 -7.16 19.54
N VAL A 318 -11.78 -7.16 18.33
CA VAL A 318 -12.39 -6.43 17.21
C VAL A 318 -13.65 -7.16 16.76
N ASP A 319 -14.79 -6.45 16.80
CA ASP A 319 -16.04 -6.94 16.24
C ASP A 319 -16.11 -6.63 14.74
N SER A 320 -15.75 -7.62 13.93
CA SER A 320 -15.69 -7.47 12.48
C SER A 320 -17.05 -7.14 11.82
N GLU A 321 -18.17 -7.40 12.50
CA GLU A 321 -19.51 -7.12 11.98
C GLU A 321 -19.89 -5.65 12.11
N SER A 322 -19.41 -4.97 13.16
CA SER A 322 -19.69 -3.55 13.40
C SER A 322 -18.71 -2.58 12.74
N THR A 323 -17.62 -3.03 12.11
CA THR A 323 -16.64 -2.11 11.48
C THR A 323 -17.25 -1.23 10.39
N GLU A 324 -18.31 -1.67 9.72
CA GLU A 324 -19.06 -0.84 8.76
C GLU A 324 -19.75 0.38 9.40
N ASP A 325 -20.01 0.34 10.71
CA ASP A 325 -20.53 1.49 11.46
C ASP A 325 -19.54 2.65 11.50
N VAL A 326 -18.24 2.39 11.38
CA VAL A 326 -17.21 3.43 11.27
C VAL A 326 -17.46 4.29 10.04
N MET A 327 -17.72 3.65 8.89
CA MET A 327 -18.09 4.37 7.66
C MET A 327 -19.39 5.16 7.84
N ARG A 328 -20.39 4.60 8.54
CA ARG A 328 -21.65 5.30 8.84
C ARG A 328 -21.41 6.56 9.68
N ALA A 329 -20.52 6.47 10.68
CA ALA A 329 -20.15 7.60 11.51
C ALA A 329 -19.40 8.68 10.71
N TYR A 330 -18.46 8.30 9.83
CA TYR A 330 -17.79 9.25 8.93
C TYR A 330 -18.78 10.04 8.08
N GLN A 331 -19.76 9.35 7.47
CA GLN A 331 -20.76 10.00 6.64
C GLN A 331 -21.59 11.04 7.40
N LEU A 332 -22.04 10.69 8.62
CA LEU A 332 -22.80 11.60 9.48
C LEU A 332 -21.93 12.77 9.95
N LEU A 333 -20.67 12.53 10.33
CA LEU A 333 -19.76 13.59 10.74
C LEU A 333 -19.53 14.64 9.65
N ARG A 334 -19.47 14.22 8.37
CA ARG A 334 -19.30 15.13 7.22
C ARG A 334 -20.44 16.13 7.03
N VAL A 335 -21.63 15.90 7.62
CA VAL A 335 -22.76 16.86 7.57
C VAL A 335 -22.98 17.62 8.88
N VAL A 336 -22.22 17.32 9.94
CA VAL A 336 -22.36 17.98 11.25
C VAL A 336 -21.80 19.40 11.21
N PRO A 337 -22.54 20.42 11.66
CA PRO A 337 -21.99 21.77 11.82
C PRO A 337 -20.96 21.83 12.95
N PHE A 338 -20.11 22.85 12.94
CA PHE A 338 -19.02 23.00 13.93
C PHE A 338 -19.52 22.94 15.39
N GLU A 339 -20.64 23.58 15.69
CA GLU A 339 -21.27 23.61 17.02
C GLU A 339 -21.63 22.19 17.51
N GLY A 340 -21.97 21.30 16.58
CA GLY A 340 -22.23 19.91 16.86
C GLY A 340 -20.98 19.14 17.28
N LEU A 341 -19.82 19.43 16.66
CA LEU A 341 -18.54 18.83 17.05
C LEU A 341 -18.15 19.24 18.47
N ASP A 342 -18.33 20.51 18.84
CA ASP A 342 -18.05 21.01 20.19
C ASP A 342 -19.00 20.41 21.24
N THR A 343 -20.28 20.24 20.89
CA THR A 343 -21.29 19.59 21.74
C THR A 343 -20.90 18.13 22.02
N MET A 344 -20.52 17.38 20.99
CA MET A 344 -20.07 15.99 21.13
C MET A 344 -18.78 15.88 21.96
N TRP A 345 -17.83 16.81 21.78
CA TRP A 345 -16.63 16.86 22.60
C TRP A 345 -16.94 16.95 24.09
N LYS A 346 -17.81 17.89 24.48
CA LYS A 346 -18.22 18.06 25.89
C LYS A 346 -18.85 16.78 26.45
N GLN A 347 -19.59 16.04 25.61
CA GLN A 347 -20.21 14.78 26.01
C GLN A 347 -19.21 13.63 26.17
N PHE A 348 -18.20 13.54 25.30
CA PHE A 348 -17.27 12.41 25.30
C PHE A 348 -16.00 12.63 26.13
N ALA A 349 -15.61 13.88 26.39
CA ALA A 349 -14.33 14.20 27.03
C ALA A 349 -14.13 13.54 28.40
N GLY A 350 -15.21 13.27 29.15
CA GLY A 350 -15.17 12.61 30.46
C GLY A 350 -14.98 11.08 30.44
N ASN A 351 -15.05 10.43 29.27
CA ASN A 351 -14.84 8.99 29.13
C ASN A 351 -13.71 8.71 28.12
N ALA A 352 -12.62 8.10 28.57
CA ALA A 352 -11.41 7.89 27.77
C ALA A 352 -11.67 7.10 26.48
N GLU A 353 -12.52 6.08 26.52
CA GLU A 353 -12.87 5.26 25.34
C GLU A 353 -13.68 6.05 24.31
N HIS A 354 -14.76 6.70 24.75
CA HIS A 354 -15.58 7.52 23.86
C HIS A 354 -14.79 8.69 23.27
N ARG A 355 -13.95 9.34 24.09
CA ARG A 355 -13.04 10.40 23.67
C ARG A 355 -12.08 9.92 22.58
N ARG A 356 -11.44 8.76 22.77
CA ARG A 356 -10.53 8.16 21.78
C ARG A 356 -11.24 7.85 20.47
N TRP A 357 -12.41 7.21 20.53
CA TRP A 357 -13.22 6.93 19.34
C TRP A 357 -13.62 8.22 18.61
N PHE A 358 -14.07 9.24 19.33
CA PHE A 358 -14.43 10.51 18.71
C PHE A 358 -13.23 11.18 18.01
N LEU A 359 -12.05 11.21 18.65
CA LEU A 359 -10.83 11.77 18.06
C LEU A 359 -10.34 10.96 16.84
N ASN A 360 -10.58 9.65 16.81
CA ASN A 360 -10.29 8.80 15.65
C ASN A 360 -11.24 9.10 14.47
N LEU A 361 -12.50 9.47 14.75
CA LEU A 361 -13.52 9.65 13.72
C LEU A 361 -13.62 11.08 13.18
N VAL A 362 -13.41 12.10 14.04
CA VAL A 362 -13.60 13.53 13.69
C VAL A 362 -12.67 14.01 12.58
N VAL A 363 -11.53 13.35 12.37
CA VAL A 363 -10.56 13.69 11.31
C VAL A 363 -11.14 13.53 9.91
N GLU A 364 -12.20 12.72 9.73
CA GLU A 364 -12.85 12.47 8.43
C GLU A 364 -13.87 13.53 8.01
N VAL A 365 -14.07 14.59 8.83
CA VAL A 365 -14.84 15.79 8.43
C VAL A 365 -14.11 16.58 7.34
N ASN A 366 -12.78 16.49 7.31
CA ASN A 366 -11.87 16.88 6.22
C ASN A 366 -11.98 18.31 5.62
N ASP A 367 -12.63 19.26 6.30
CA ASP A 367 -12.76 20.65 5.86
C ASP A 367 -12.46 21.68 6.98
N ALA A 368 -12.91 22.92 6.81
CA ALA A 368 -12.73 24.02 7.76
C ALA A 368 -13.17 23.68 9.20
N ARG A 369 -14.20 22.84 9.35
CA ARG A 369 -14.79 22.50 10.66
C ARG A 369 -13.82 21.70 11.52
N VAL A 370 -13.07 20.75 10.94
CA VAL A 370 -12.07 19.98 11.72
C VAL A 370 -10.89 20.83 12.13
N LEU A 371 -10.44 21.75 11.27
CA LEU A 371 -9.39 22.71 11.63
C LEU A 371 -9.83 23.61 12.77
N ARG A 372 -11.04 24.17 12.70
CA ARG A 372 -11.60 25.00 13.76
C ARG A 372 -11.77 24.22 15.07
N PHE A 373 -12.23 22.97 14.98
CA PHE A 373 -12.30 22.07 16.14
C PHE A 373 -10.93 21.91 16.80
N LEU A 374 -9.91 21.52 16.04
CA LEU A 374 -8.55 21.35 16.57
C LEU A 374 -7.95 22.66 17.08
N GLU A 375 -8.19 23.79 16.41
CA GLU A 375 -7.69 25.09 16.82
C GLU A 375 -8.20 25.46 18.22
N VAL A 376 -9.49 25.25 18.49
CA VAL A 376 -10.09 25.51 19.81
C VAL A 376 -9.45 24.61 20.88
N ARG A 377 -9.24 23.33 20.58
CA ARG A 377 -8.62 22.37 21.52
C ARG A 377 -7.15 22.70 21.79
N PHE A 378 -6.39 23.05 20.76
CA PHE A 378 -4.99 23.48 20.87
C PHE A 378 -4.85 24.79 21.66
N LYS A 379 -5.75 25.76 21.45
CA LYS A 379 -5.77 27.01 22.24
C LYS A 379 -6.15 26.76 23.70
N ALA A 380 -7.05 25.82 23.97
CA ALA A 380 -7.45 25.43 25.31
C ALA A 380 -6.40 24.57 26.04
N GLY A 381 -5.54 23.85 25.30
CA GLY A 381 -4.57 22.92 25.87
C GLY A 381 -5.22 21.70 26.53
N ASP A 382 -6.41 21.29 26.06
CA ASP A 382 -7.21 20.20 26.64
C ASP A 382 -7.03 18.85 25.92
N LEU A 383 -6.00 18.73 25.07
CA LEU A 383 -5.52 17.48 24.47
C LEU A 383 -4.19 17.05 25.10
N GLY A 384 -3.99 15.75 25.29
CA GLY A 384 -2.65 15.22 25.58
C GLY A 384 -1.74 15.29 24.35
N SER A 385 -0.42 15.36 24.53
CA SER A 385 0.54 15.49 23.41
C SER A 385 0.40 14.37 22.37
N ILE A 386 0.15 13.13 22.80
CA ILE A 386 -0.07 11.98 21.89
C ILE A 386 -1.40 12.10 21.14
N GLU A 387 -2.47 12.55 21.81
CA GLU A 387 -3.77 12.80 21.16
C GLU A 387 -3.63 13.89 20.10
N ALA A 388 -3.01 15.02 20.45
CA ALA A 388 -2.76 16.13 19.54
C ALA A 388 -1.92 15.70 18.34
N TRP A 389 -0.83 14.95 18.57
CA TRP A 389 0.02 14.40 17.53
C TRP A 389 -0.74 13.50 16.54
N GLN A 390 -1.48 12.50 17.05
CA GLN A 390 -2.20 11.54 16.21
C GLN A 390 -3.37 12.19 15.45
N THR A 391 -4.13 13.06 16.10
CA THR A 391 -5.31 13.67 15.48
C THR A 391 -4.91 14.71 14.43
N LEU A 392 -3.86 15.52 14.70
CA LEU A 392 -3.41 16.54 13.77
C LEU A 392 -2.81 15.95 12.47
N VAL A 393 -1.93 14.94 12.60
CA VAL A 393 -1.30 14.33 11.42
C VAL A 393 -2.34 13.74 10.47
N LEU A 394 -3.38 13.10 11.01
CA LEU A 394 -4.47 12.53 10.23
C LEU A 394 -5.38 13.62 9.67
N ALA A 395 -5.77 14.60 10.47
CA ALA A 395 -6.61 15.71 10.01
C ALA A 395 -5.96 16.46 8.84
N PHE A 396 -4.67 16.80 8.93
CA PHE A 396 -3.94 17.46 7.84
C PHE A 396 -3.72 16.50 6.65
N ASN A 397 -3.56 15.20 6.89
CA ASN A 397 -3.44 14.25 5.79
C ASN A 397 -4.76 14.11 5.00
N HIS A 398 -5.91 14.09 5.67
CA HIS A 398 -7.20 13.86 5.03
C HIS A 398 -7.88 15.17 4.60
N LEU A 399 -7.39 16.32 5.06
CA LEU A 399 -7.91 17.63 4.72
C LEU A 399 -8.00 17.83 3.21
N GLN A 400 -9.11 18.41 2.79
CA GLN A 400 -9.24 18.89 1.44
C GLN A 400 -8.33 20.06 1.16
N VAL A 401 -8.04 20.22 -0.13
CA VAL A 401 -7.04 21.16 -0.59
C VAL A 401 -7.75 22.33 -1.22
N GLN A 402 -8.05 23.35 -0.41
CA GLN A 402 -8.60 24.64 -0.85
C GLN A 402 -7.73 25.77 -0.27
N PRO A 403 -7.53 26.89 -1.00
CA PRO A 403 -6.69 27.99 -0.54
C PRO A 403 -7.03 28.48 0.89
N GLU A 404 -8.31 28.56 1.22
CA GLU A 404 -8.80 29.02 2.53
C GLU A 404 -8.39 28.06 3.66
N LEU A 405 -8.38 26.75 3.38
CA LEU A 405 -8.00 25.73 4.35
C LEU A 405 -6.49 25.77 4.64
N ILE A 406 -5.67 26.12 3.65
CA ILE A 406 -4.22 26.29 3.82
C ILE A 406 -3.92 27.49 4.72
N GLU A 407 -4.63 28.61 4.55
CA GLU A 407 -4.50 29.78 5.42
C GLU A 407 -4.96 29.49 6.86
N MET A 408 -6.03 28.71 7.06
CA MET A 408 -6.40 28.27 8.41
C MET A 408 -5.35 27.34 9.04
N ALA A 409 -4.81 26.39 8.28
CA ALA A 409 -3.78 25.47 8.77
C ALA A 409 -2.49 26.19 9.20
N LYS A 410 -2.15 27.31 8.56
CA LYS A 410 -1.02 28.17 8.92
C LYS A 410 -1.11 28.69 10.36
N GLY A 411 -2.32 28.91 10.88
CA GLY A 411 -2.53 29.36 12.26
C GLY A 411 -1.87 28.46 13.32
N PHE A 412 -1.83 27.14 13.08
CA PHE A 412 -1.24 26.16 14.00
C PHE A 412 0.27 26.35 14.23
N LEU A 413 0.99 26.97 13.28
CA LEU A 413 2.42 27.29 13.41
C LEU A 413 2.70 28.33 14.52
N THR A 414 1.67 29.08 14.93
CA THR A 414 1.78 30.19 15.89
C THR A 414 1.21 29.88 17.27
N ILE A 415 0.41 28.81 17.41
CA ILE A 415 -0.26 28.47 18.67
C ILE A 415 0.79 28.03 19.72
N PRO A 416 0.78 28.57 20.96
CA PRO A 416 1.75 28.20 21.99
C PRO A 416 1.76 26.71 22.33
N PHE A 417 0.60 26.07 22.41
CA PHE A 417 0.48 24.63 22.68
C PHE A 417 1.21 23.77 21.64
N SER A 418 1.24 24.18 20.37
CA SER A 418 2.00 23.50 19.33
C SER A 418 3.49 23.37 19.66
N LYS A 419 4.03 24.29 20.47
CA LYS A 419 5.44 24.33 20.89
C LYS A 419 5.67 23.78 22.30
N SER A 420 4.62 23.31 22.98
CA SER A 420 4.70 22.77 24.34
C SER A 420 5.41 21.42 24.41
N ASP A 421 5.38 20.67 23.31
CA ASP A 421 6.02 19.36 23.16
C ASP A 421 6.72 19.27 21.79
N GLN A 422 7.90 18.65 21.77
CA GLN A 422 8.73 18.56 20.56
C GLN A 422 8.04 17.75 19.44
N PHE A 423 7.35 16.65 19.77
CA PHE A 423 6.68 15.82 18.78
C PHE A 423 5.48 16.54 18.18
N VAL A 424 4.71 17.26 19.00
CA VAL A 424 3.61 18.11 18.52
C VAL A 424 4.14 19.18 17.58
N TRP A 425 5.22 19.88 17.95
CA TRP A 425 5.80 20.93 17.11
C TRP A 425 6.30 20.39 15.77
N HIS A 426 7.06 19.30 15.80
CA HIS A 426 7.57 18.67 14.59
C HIS A 426 6.43 18.28 13.65
N THR A 427 5.38 17.65 14.18
CA THR A 427 4.23 17.22 13.35
C THR A 427 3.45 18.39 12.79
N VAL A 428 3.22 19.48 13.54
CA VAL A 428 2.56 20.69 13.00
C VAL A 428 3.31 21.22 11.78
N VAL A 429 4.63 21.37 11.89
CA VAL A 429 5.46 21.97 10.84
C VAL A 429 5.59 21.04 9.62
N LEU A 430 5.81 19.75 9.85
CA LEU A 430 5.91 18.76 8.77
C LEU A 430 4.58 18.56 8.03
N SER A 431 3.48 18.45 8.77
CA SER A 431 2.14 18.28 8.18
C SER A 431 1.71 19.52 7.39
N TYR A 432 2.08 20.73 7.83
CA TYR A 432 1.87 21.95 7.04
C TYR A 432 2.64 21.89 5.71
N GLY A 433 3.91 21.46 5.72
CA GLY A 433 4.66 21.22 4.49
C GLY A 433 3.96 20.23 3.55
N SER A 434 3.43 19.13 4.08
CA SER A 434 2.68 18.15 3.27
C SER A 434 1.37 18.72 2.70
N LEU A 435 0.68 19.60 3.42
CA LEU A 435 -0.49 20.32 2.91
C LEU A 435 -0.13 21.24 1.74
N VAL A 436 0.98 21.98 1.85
CA VAL A 436 1.49 22.83 0.75
C VAL A 436 1.80 21.98 -0.49
N TYR A 437 2.39 20.80 -0.32
CA TYR A 437 2.63 19.89 -1.44
C TYR A 437 1.34 19.48 -2.14
N LYS A 438 0.32 19.08 -1.37
CA LYS A 438 -0.99 18.71 -1.92
C LYS A 438 -1.67 19.89 -2.61
N HIS A 439 -1.55 21.10 -2.05
CA HIS A 439 -2.00 22.35 -2.67
C HIS A 439 -1.40 22.54 -4.06
N CYS A 440 -0.09 22.46 -4.16
CA CYS A 440 0.60 22.58 -5.43
C CYS A 440 0.38 21.40 -6.41
N ALA A 441 -0.27 20.31 -6.00
CA ALA A 441 -0.62 19.21 -6.91
C ALA A 441 -1.89 19.50 -7.73
N TYR A 442 -2.77 20.38 -7.23
CA TYR A 442 -4.03 20.74 -7.87
C TYR A 442 -4.05 22.17 -8.43
N TYR A 443 -3.16 23.06 -7.97
CA TYR A 443 -3.08 24.45 -8.40
C TYR A 443 -1.74 24.74 -9.09
N THR A 444 -1.78 25.02 -10.40
CA THR A 444 -0.60 25.34 -11.23
C THR A 444 -0.83 26.66 -11.98
N PRO A 445 0.03 27.69 -11.83
CA PRO A 445 1.20 27.73 -10.95
C PRO A 445 0.83 27.77 -9.45
N CYS A 446 1.66 27.15 -8.61
CA CYS A 446 1.39 27.11 -7.16
C CYS A 446 1.70 28.48 -6.50
N PRO A 447 0.84 28.99 -5.59
CA PRO A 447 1.08 30.25 -4.89
C PRO A 447 2.26 30.21 -3.92
N VAL A 448 3.18 31.18 -4.04
CA VAL A 448 4.35 31.33 -3.13
C VAL A 448 3.92 31.64 -1.69
N THR A 449 2.80 32.31 -1.50
CA THR A 449 2.25 32.64 -0.17
C THR A 449 2.03 31.41 0.70
N ALA A 450 1.71 30.26 0.10
CA ALA A 450 1.50 29.00 0.81
C ALA A 450 2.80 28.45 1.43
N VAL A 451 3.96 28.63 0.79
CA VAL A 451 5.24 28.13 1.31
C VAL A 451 6.00 29.16 2.15
N GLN A 452 5.64 30.45 2.04
CA GLN A 452 6.33 31.55 2.71
C GLN A 452 6.63 31.31 4.21
N PRO A 453 5.71 30.80 5.04
CA PRO A 453 5.99 30.57 6.47
C PRO A 453 7.15 29.61 6.73
N LEU A 454 7.34 28.62 5.85
CA LEU A 454 8.44 27.65 5.96
C LEU A 454 9.76 28.25 5.47
N LEU A 455 9.72 29.16 4.48
CA LEU A 455 10.89 29.91 4.04
C LEU A 455 11.40 30.82 5.15
N ASP A 456 10.49 31.55 5.80
CA ASP A 456 10.81 32.44 6.92
C ASP A 456 11.40 31.65 8.09
N MET A 457 10.81 30.50 8.43
CA MET A 457 11.33 29.62 9.49
C MET A 457 12.76 29.13 9.21
N ALA A 458 13.07 28.77 7.96
CA ALA A 458 14.43 28.36 7.59
C ALA A 458 15.43 29.51 7.74
N LEU A 459 15.07 30.71 7.28
CA LEU A 459 15.91 31.90 7.39
C LEU A 459 16.13 32.33 8.86
N ASP A 460 15.09 32.25 9.68
CA ASP A 460 15.15 32.49 11.11
C ASP A 460 16.07 31.50 11.84
N GLY A 461 15.96 30.21 11.50
CA GLY A 461 16.83 29.17 12.05
C GLY A 461 18.30 29.43 11.71
N LEU A 462 18.57 29.87 10.48
CA LEU A 462 19.90 30.28 10.04
C LEU A 462 20.40 31.52 10.80
N ALA A 463 19.55 32.55 10.96
CA ALA A 463 19.91 33.79 11.66
C ALA A 463 20.22 33.55 13.15
N ARG A 464 19.53 32.59 13.79
CA ARG A 464 19.76 32.20 15.19
C ARG A 464 20.84 31.15 15.37
N ALA A 465 21.43 30.64 14.28
CA ALA A 465 22.35 29.50 14.29
C ALA A 465 21.79 28.26 15.02
N SER A 466 20.49 28.03 14.93
CA SER A 466 19.79 26.92 15.60
C SER A 466 19.73 25.69 14.69
N GLU A 467 20.56 24.67 14.96
CA GLU A 467 20.60 23.44 14.16
C GLU A 467 19.24 22.74 14.08
N ALA A 468 18.53 22.63 15.21
CA ALA A 468 17.24 21.97 15.29
C ALA A 468 16.17 22.67 14.44
N ASP A 469 16.12 24.01 14.49
CA ASP A 469 15.15 24.80 13.72
C ASP A 469 15.46 24.74 12.22
N MET A 470 16.75 24.81 11.84
CA MET A 470 17.17 24.65 10.45
C MET A 470 16.77 23.27 9.90
N VAL A 471 17.03 22.19 10.64
CA VAL A 471 16.69 20.82 10.21
C VAL A 471 15.18 20.64 10.06
N LEU A 472 14.39 21.11 11.03
CA LEU A 472 12.92 21.00 10.97
C LEU A 472 12.36 21.78 9.78
N ALA A 473 12.80 23.03 9.58
CA ALA A 473 12.34 23.87 8.48
C ALA A 473 12.71 23.28 7.11
N LEU A 474 13.95 22.77 6.96
CA LEU A 474 14.39 22.12 5.72
C LEU A 474 13.61 20.84 5.43
N LYS A 475 13.30 20.02 6.44
CA LYS A 475 12.44 18.84 6.28
C LYS A 475 11.03 19.21 5.84
N ALA A 476 10.45 20.28 6.42
CA ALA A 476 9.13 20.76 6.01
C ALA A 476 9.12 21.41 4.62
N LEU A 477 10.18 22.12 4.22
CA LEU A 477 10.39 22.58 2.85
C LEU A 477 10.51 21.39 1.88
N GLY A 478 11.20 20.32 2.33
CA GLY A 478 11.29 19.06 1.61
C GLY A 478 9.93 18.38 1.40
N ASN A 479 9.06 18.42 2.41
CA ASN A 479 7.67 18.00 2.28
C ASN A 479 6.89 18.86 1.29
N ALA A 480 7.01 20.19 1.39
CA ALA A 480 6.30 21.14 0.53
C ALA A 480 6.66 21.00 -0.96
N GLY A 481 7.93 20.67 -1.25
CA GLY A 481 8.39 20.44 -2.62
C GLY A 481 8.09 21.63 -3.56
N HIS A 482 8.11 22.85 -3.04
CA HIS A 482 7.74 24.05 -3.79
C HIS A 482 8.98 24.63 -4.49
N PRO A 483 8.97 24.91 -5.82
CA PRO A 483 10.14 25.43 -6.54
C PRO A 483 10.71 26.75 -5.98
N ALA A 484 9.86 27.66 -5.49
CA ALA A 484 10.30 28.89 -4.82
C ALA A 484 11.24 28.66 -3.61
N SER A 485 11.24 27.45 -3.02
CA SER A 485 12.13 27.08 -1.92
C SER A 485 13.60 26.94 -2.34
N ILE A 486 13.90 26.73 -3.63
CA ILE A 486 15.26 26.46 -4.13
C ILE A 486 16.23 27.55 -3.68
N LYS A 487 15.89 28.83 -3.86
CA LYS A 487 16.78 29.96 -3.50
C LYS A 487 17.14 29.96 -2.01
N THR A 488 16.21 29.55 -1.15
CA THR A 488 16.44 29.45 0.29
C THR A 488 17.27 28.21 0.61
N ILE A 489 16.94 27.05 0.03
CA ILE A 489 17.68 25.79 0.23
C ILE A 489 19.16 25.93 -0.18
N LEU A 490 19.45 26.63 -1.28
CA LEU A 490 20.82 26.87 -1.75
C LEU A 490 21.72 27.55 -0.71
N ARG A 491 21.17 28.33 0.23
CA ARG A 491 21.94 28.97 1.31
C ARG A 491 22.52 27.96 2.31
N PHE A 492 21.97 26.75 2.35
CA PHE A 492 22.37 25.68 3.27
C PHE A 492 23.27 24.64 2.60
N LEU A 493 23.51 24.74 1.29
CA LEU A 493 24.27 23.76 0.53
C LEU A 493 25.72 24.23 0.32
N PRO A 494 26.71 23.34 0.46
CA PRO A 494 28.09 23.67 0.15
C PRO A 494 28.26 23.99 -1.34
N ALA A 495 29.23 24.85 -1.66
CA ALA A 495 29.70 25.21 -3.00
C ALA A 495 28.72 25.85 -4.00
N VAL A 496 27.42 25.81 -3.74
CA VAL A 496 26.38 26.53 -4.52
C VAL A 496 25.82 27.75 -3.77
N ALA A 497 26.11 27.89 -2.48
CA ALA A 497 25.71 29.04 -1.69
C ALA A 497 26.46 30.30 -2.13
N ALA A 498 25.72 31.37 -2.43
CA ALA A 498 26.31 32.67 -2.79
C ALA A 498 27.23 33.24 -1.70
N ASN A 499 26.87 33.02 -0.42
CA ASN A 499 27.66 33.38 0.76
C ASN A 499 27.80 32.13 1.65
N PRO A 500 28.89 31.34 1.52
CA PRO A 500 29.05 30.09 2.24
C PRO A 500 29.15 30.31 3.75
N VAL A 501 28.23 29.74 4.51
CA VAL A 501 28.31 29.62 5.97
C VAL A 501 28.74 28.20 6.30
N ALA A 502 29.70 28.03 7.22
CA ALA A 502 30.08 26.71 7.71
C ALA A 502 28.90 26.13 8.52
N LEU A 503 28.24 25.12 7.96
CA LEU A 503 27.06 24.48 8.55
C LEU A 503 27.33 23.01 8.91
N PRO A 504 26.69 22.47 9.95
CA PRO A 504 26.81 21.04 10.29
C PRO A 504 26.36 20.13 9.13
N ALA A 505 27.01 18.97 8.99
CA ALA A 505 26.70 17.98 7.95
C ALA A 505 25.22 17.57 7.96
N ARG A 506 24.60 17.49 9.14
CA ARG A 506 23.17 17.20 9.32
C ARG A 506 22.25 18.23 8.66
N VAL A 507 22.60 19.52 8.76
CA VAL A 507 21.84 20.61 8.12
C VAL A 507 21.99 20.54 6.61
N GLN A 508 23.21 20.34 6.12
CA GLN A 508 23.49 20.20 4.69
C GLN A 508 22.77 18.98 4.09
N SER A 509 22.76 17.86 4.81
CA SER A 509 22.04 16.63 4.45
C SER A 509 20.53 16.87 4.37
N ALA A 510 19.94 17.56 5.37
CA ALA A 510 18.54 17.97 5.31
C ALA A 510 18.23 18.89 4.12
N ALA A 511 19.16 19.79 3.76
CA ALA A 511 19.02 20.67 2.60
C ALA A 511 19.07 19.91 1.27
N VAL A 512 19.97 18.93 1.12
CA VAL A 512 20.01 18.05 -0.05
C VAL A 512 18.69 17.28 -0.17
N GLN A 513 18.23 16.66 0.93
CA GLN A 513 16.98 15.90 0.95
C GLN A 513 15.74 16.76 0.64
N ALA A 514 15.78 18.08 0.93
CA ALA A 514 14.69 19.00 0.62
C ALA A 514 14.44 19.17 -0.90
N LEU A 515 15.40 18.81 -1.74
CA LEU A 515 15.26 18.86 -3.21
C LEU A 515 14.45 17.68 -3.76
N ARG A 516 14.22 16.62 -2.97
CA ARG A 516 13.67 15.34 -3.46
C ARG A 516 12.29 15.47 -4.10
N LEU A 517 11.38 16.24 -3.50
CA LEU A 517 10.04 16.46 -4.06
C LEU A 517 9.98 17.62 -5.06
N ILE A 518 10.95 18.55 -4.98
CA ILE A 518 11.12 19.60 -6.00
C ILE A 518 11.55 18.99 -7.34
N ALA A 519 12.37 17.93 -7.29
CA ALA A 519 12.84 17.19 -8.46
C ALA A 519 11.72 16.66 -9.37
N ALA A 520 10.53 16.42 -8.82
CA ALA A 520 9.36 15.99 -9.58
C ALA A 520 8.63 17.14 -10.31
N ARG A 521 8.85 18.40 -9.89
CA ARG A 521 8.20 19.60 -10.45
C ARG A 521 9.14 20.43 -11.32
N ASP A 522 10.39 20.53 -10.92
CA ASP A 522 11.44 21.26 -11.63
C ASP A 522 12.70 20.37 -11.74
N PRO A 523 12.65 19.32 -12.58
CA PRO A 523 13.74 18.35 -12.70
C PRO A 523 15.02 19.01 -13.24
N HIS A 524 14.90 19.98 -14.14
CA HIS A 524 16.05 20.62 -14.79
C HIS A 524 16.90 21.43 -13.80
N THR A 525 16.29 22.33 -13.02
CA THR A 525 17.06 23.11 -12.04
C THR A 525 17.66 22.21 -10.96
N VAL A 526 16.95 21.16 -10.53
CA VAL A 526 17.50 20.21 -9.56
C VAL A 526 18.68 19.40 -10.13
N GLN A 527 18.66 19.04 -11.42
CA GLN A 527 19.80 18.39 -12.09
C GLN A 527 21.03 19.32 -12.12
N GLU A 528 20.88 20.60 -12.43
CA GLU A 528 21.98 21.58 -12.45
C GLU A 528 22.63 21.77 -11.08
N ILE A 529 21.80 21.95 -10.04
CA ILE A 529 22.26 22.01 -8.64
C ILE A 529 22.96 20.71 -8.27
N GLY A 530 22.37 19.58 -8.66
CA GLY A 530 22.89 18.27 -8.32
C GLY A 530 24.24 17.97 -8.95
N LEU A 531 24.44 18.35 -10.20
CA LEU A 531 25.73 18.22 -10.89
C LEU A 531 26.82 19.04 -10.21
N SER A 532 26.50 20.27 -9.82
CA SER A 532 27.44 21.15 -9.12
C SER A 532 27.94 20.49 -7.83
N LEU A 533 27.03 19.94 -7.03
CA LEU A 533 27.35 19.24 -5.78
C LEU A 533 28.09 17.91 -6.01
N PHE A 534 27.73 17.15 -7.04
CA PHE A 534 28.30 15.82 -7.27
C PHE A 534 29.71 15.85 -7.87
N LEU A 535 29.99 16.77 -8.79
CA LEU A 535 31.26 16.82 -9.53
C LEU A 535 32.40 17.43 -8.70
N GLN A 536 32.07 18.19 -7.66
CA GLN A 536 33.02 18.79 -6.73
C GLN A 536 33.50 17.77 -5.68
N ARG A 537 34.80 17.49 -5.68
CA ARG A 537 35.40 16.45 -4.83
C ARG A 537 35.62 16.87 -3.37
N ASP A 538 35.55 18.16 -3.08
CA ASP A 538 35.61 18.75 -1.75
C ASP A 538 34.27 18.63 -0.99
N VAL A 539 33.17 18.36 -1.70
CA VAL A 539 31.88 18.07 -1.08
C VAL A 539 31.93 16.70 -0.38
N PRO A 540 31.43 16.58 0.87
CA PRO A 540 31.41 15.32 1.61
C PRO A 540 30.74 14.16 0.83
N ALA A 541 31.30 12.96 0.95
CA ALA A 541 30.83 11.76 0.24
C ALA A 541 29.34 11.46 0.46
N GLU A 542 28.84 11.65 1.69
CA GLU A 542 27.43 11.52 2.04
C GLU A 542 26.54 12.35 1.13
N LEU A 543 26.83 13.66 1.00
CA LEU A 543 26.03 14.60 0.21
C LEU A 543 26.09 14.27 -1.28
N ARG A 544 27.28 13.91 -1.78
CA ARG A 544 27.49 13.49 -3.18
C ARG A 544 26.66 12.23 -3.51
N MET A 545 26.60 11.26 -2.60
CA MET A 545 25.77 10.06 -2.79
C MET A 545 24.28 10.37 -2.72
N GLN A 546 23.83 11.19 -1.77
CA GLN A 546 22.42 11.59 -1.65
C GLN A 546 21.93 12.34 -2.89
N ILE A 547 22.69 13.33 -3.34
CA ILE A 547 22.30 14.14 -4.51
C ILE A 547 22.32 13.31 -5.79
N LEU A 548 23.24 12.34 -5.93
CA LEU A 548 23.25 11.40 -7.06
C LEU A 548 21.92 10.63 -7.16
N VAL A 549 21.36 10.18 -6.02
CA VAL A 549 20.05 9.52 -6.00
C VAL A 549 18.95 10.47 -6.48
N ILE A 550 18.98 11.73 -6.04
CA ILE A 550 17.97 12.74 -6.44
C ILE A 550 18.08 13.06 -7.93
N ILE A 551 19.30 13.20 -8.47
CA ILE A 551 19.52 13.36 -9.93
C ILE A 551 18.91 12.17 -10.66
N PHE A 552 19.16 10.93 -10.25
CA PHE A 552 18.59 9.77 -10.93
C PHE A 552 17.07 9.64 -10.79
N GLN A 553 16.46 10.15 -9.71
CA GLN A 553 15.00 10.20 -9.58
C GLN A 553 14.34 11.12 -10.61
N THR A 554 15.06 12.10 -11.15
CA THR A 554 14.58 12.94 -12.27
C THR A 554 14.57 12.21 -13.62
N LYS A 555 15.06 10.96 -13.68
CA LYS A 555 15.20 10.15 -14.90
C LYS A 555 16.00 10.89 -15.98
N PRO A 556 17.28 11.19 -15.70
CA PRO A 556 18.08 12.07 -16.53
C PRO A 556 18.34 11.48 -17.92
N PRO A 557 18.52 12.32 -18.95
CA PRO A 557 18.80 11.87 -20.31
C PRO A 557 20.18 11.20 -20.42
N MET A 558 20.38 10.40 -21.48
CA MET A 558 21.62 9.66 -21.73
C MET A 558 22.89 10.52 -21.71
N GLY A 559 22.82 11.76 -22.20
CA GLY A 559 23.95 12.70 -22.18
C GLY A 559 24.43 12.99 -20.76
N LEU A 560 23.49 13.19 -19.83
CA LEU A 560 23.80 13.46 -18.43
C LEU A 560 24.33 12.21 -17.71
N VAL A 561 23.76 11.02 -18.01
CA VAL A 561 24.29 9.76 -17.45
C VAL A 561 25.69 9.47 -17.98
N SER A 562 25.96 9.73 -19.26
CA SER A 562 27.30 9.61 -19.84
C SER A 562 28.31 10.53 -19.16
N LEU A 563 27.94 11.79 -18.91
CA LEU A 563 28.78 12.75 -18.18
C LEU A 563 29.14 12.23 -16.77
N LEU A 564 28.14 11.79 -16.01
CA LEU A 564 28.34 11.21 -14.68
C LEU A 564 29.21 9.95 -14.73
N THR A 565 29.02 9.10 -15.75
CA THR A 565 29.80 7.88 -15.96
C THR A 565 31.28 8.21 -16.22
N SER A 566 31.55 9.18 -17.09
CA SER A 566 32.92 9.63 -17.37
C SER A 566 33.59 10.20 -16.12
N HIS A 567 32.89 11.02 -15.33
CA HIS A 567 33.42 11.54 -14.08
C HIS A 567 33.68 10.42 -13.05
N LEU A 568 32.78 9.44 -12.96
CA LEU A 568 32.93 8.28 -12.07
C LEU A 568 34.16 7.41 -12.45
N MET A 569 34.54 7.36 -13.73
CA MET A 569 35.77 6.65 -14.13
C MET A 569 37.03 7.25 -13.51
N GLU A 570 37.01 8.54 -13.18
CA GLU A 570 38.11 9.27 -12.53
C GLU A 570 37.92 9.40 -11.01
N GLU A 571 36.83 8.84 -10.46
CA GLU A 571 36.53 8.91 -9.03
C GLU A 571 37.59 8.16 -8.21
N THR A 572 38.02 8.82 -7.14
CA THR A 572 39.04 8.34 -6.20
C THR A 572 38.41 7.91 -4.88
N ASP A 573 37.27 8.50 -4.50
CA ASP A 573 36.51 8.09 -3.32
C ASP A 573 35.77 6.78 -3.58
N LEU A 574 36.24 5.69 -2.96
CA LEU A 574 35.65 4.36 -3.11
C LEU A 574 34.25 4.25 -2.50
N GLN A 575 33.86 5.12 -1.55
CA GLN A 575 32.49 5.15 -1.04
C GLN A 575 31.53 5.65 -2.12
N VAL A 576 31.84 6.80 -2.73
CA VAL A 576 31.05 7.38 -3.82
C VAL A 576 31.03 6.43 -5.02
N ALA A 577 32.19 5.91 -5.43
CA ALA A 577 32.28 4.99 -6.56
C ALA A 577 31.49 3.69 -6.33
N SER A 578 31.58 3.08 -5.14
CA SER A 578 30.83 1.85 -4.83
C SER A 578 29.33 2.09 -4.80
N PHE A 579 28.89 3.21 -4.22
CA PHE A 579 27.49 3.59 -4.16
C PHE A 579 26.93 3.84 -5.56
N ALA A 580 27.57 4.70 -6.34
CA ALA A 580 27.15 5.05 -7.69
C ALA A 580 27.09 3.82 -8.60
N TYR A 581 28.15 2.99 -8.58
CA TYR A 581 28.18 1.75 -9.36
C TYR A 581 27.07 0.78 -8.94
N SER A 582 26.85 0.57 -7.64
CA SER A 582 25.80 -0.34 -7.17
C SER A 582 24.39 0.18 -7.50
N TYR A 583 24.15 1.49 -7.38
CA TYR A 583 22.88 2.11 -7.77
C TYR A 583 22.61 1.94 -9.26
N LEU A 584 23.60 2.23 -10.11
CA LEU A 584 23.50 2.03 -11.57
C LEU A 584 23.32 0.54 -11.92
N LYS A 585 24.03 -0.37 -11.23
CA LYS A 585 23.92 -1.83 -11.44
C LYS A 585 22.53 -2.35 -11.09
N SER A 586 21.96 -1.90 -9.98
CA SER A 586 20.59 -2.25 -9.58
C SER A 586 19.57 -1.65 -10.53
N SER A 587 19.71 -0.36 -10.88
CA SER A 587 18.82 0.32 -11.83
C SER A 587 18.86 -0.32 -13.22
N ALA A 588 20.03 -0.77 -13.69
CA ALA A 588 20.18 -1.46 -14.97
C ALA A 588 19.44 -2.80 -15.07
N ARG A 589 18.99 -3.36 -13.94
CA ARG A 589 18.22 -4.62 -13.84
C ARG A 589 16.76 -4.40 -13.48
N SER A 590 16.35 -3.14 -13.28
CA SER A 590 14.99 -2.81 -12.87
C SER A 590 13.99 -3.19 -13.95
N THR A 591 12.93 -3.86 -13.53
CA THR A 591 11.74 -4.23 -14.31
C THR A 591 10.55 -3.30 -14.06
N ALA A 592 10.64 -2.41 -13.05
CA ALA A 592 9.65 -1.37 -12.81
C ALA A 592 9.33 -0.56 -14.09
N SER A 593 8.03 -0.31 -14.32
CA SER A 593 7.50 0.38 -15.50
C SER A 593 8.22 1.69 -15.78
N ASP A 594 8.33 2.50 -14.73
CA ASP A 594 8.80 3.87 -14.76
C ASP A 594 10.33 3.98 -14.97
N ASN A 595 11.05 2.87 -14.87
CA ASN A 595 12.51 2.77 -15.08
C ASN A 595 12.91 2.21 -16.45
N SER A 596 11.98 1.77 -17.29
CA SER A 596 12.28 1.08 -18.57
C SER A 596 13.38 1.73 -19.42
N TYR A 597 13.29 3.04 -19.68
CA TYR A 597 14.32 3.79 -20.41
C TYR A 597 15.61 3.95 -19.59
N PHE A 598 15.48 4.33 -18.32
CA PHE A 598 16.61 4.57 -17.42
C PHE A 598 17.46 3.30 -17.20
N SER A 599 16.84 2.12 -17.10
CA SER A 599 17.51 0.82 -17.00
C SER A 599 18.46 0.57 -18.19
N THR A 600 18.04 0.94 -19.41
CA THR A 600 18.85 0.77 -20.62
C THR A 600 20.09 1.66 -20.58
N THR A 601 19.90 2.93 -20.22
CA THR A 601 20.98 3.90 -20.03
C THR A 601 21.96 3.47 -18.92
N CYS A 602 21.45 3.00 -17.79
CA CYS A 602 22.28 2.46 -16.70
C CYS A 602 23.06 1.21 -17.12
N ASN A 603 22.49 0.35 -17.97
CA ASN A 603 23.18 -0.86 -18.45
C ASN A 603 24.48 -0.50 -19.19
N MET A 604 24.46 0.55 -20.01
CA MET A 604 25.65 1.07 -20.68
C MET A 604 26.67 1.60 -19.69
N ALA A 605 26.25 2.45 -18.75
CA ALA A 605 27.12 2.99 -17.70
C ALA A 605 27.80 1.88 -16.87
N VAL A 606 27.04 0.84 -16.52
CA VAL A 606 27.54 -0.32 -15.75
C VAL A 606 28.59 -1.08 -16.54
N LYS A 607 28.43 -1.26 -17.85
CA LYS A 607 29.45 -1.92 -18.70
C LYS A 607 30.78 -1.17 -18.71
N ILE A 608 30.72 0.17 -18.69
CA ILE A 608 31.91 1.04 -18.63
C ILE A 608 32.58 0.98 -17.25
N LEU A 609 31.80 1.02 -16.17
CA LEU A 609 32.30 1.11 -14.79
C LEU A 609 32.68 -0.26 -14.19
N ALA A 610 32.07 -1.36 -14.64
CA ALA A 610 32.25 -2.69 -14.07
C ALA A 610 33.70 -3.19 -14.01
N PRO A 611 34.56 -2.97 -15.04
CA PRO A 611 35.97 -3.37 -14.97
C PRO A 611 36.71 -2.78 -13.77
N LYS A 612 36.38 -1.54 -13.37
CA LYS A 612 37.04 -0.82 -12.27
C LYS A 612 36.37 -1.06 -10.92
N PHE A 613 35.04 -0.97 -10.85
CA PHE A 613 34.31 -0.95 -9.58
C PHE A 613 33.48 -2.21 -9.29
N GLY A 614 33.40 -3.16 -10.23
CA GLY A 614 32.56 -4.36 -10.14
C GLY A 614 32.89 -5.30 -8.97
N ARG A 615 34.07 -5.18 -8.38
CA ARG A 615 34.57 -6.05 -7.29
C ARG A 615 34.45 -5.44 -5.89
N LEU A 616 33.94 -4.21 -5.75
CA LEU A 616 33.82 -3.55 -4.44
C LEU A 616 32.76 -4.24 -3.55
N SER A 617 33.14 -4.58 -2.31
CA SER A 617 32.30 -5.31 -1.35
C SER A 617 31.41 -4.40 -0.50
N PHE A 618 30.61 -4.98 0.41
CA PHE A 618 29.75 -4.27 1.39
C PHE A 618 30.52 -3.48 2.46
N ARG A 619 31.86 -3.52 2.46
CA ARG A 619 32.68 -2.62 3.27
C ARG A 619 32.48 -1.16 2.86
N PHE A 620 32.15 -0.90 1.60
CA PHE A 620 31.82 0.41 1.06
C PHE A 620 30.30 0.64 1.01
N SER A 621 29.89 1.88 0.75
CA SER A 621 28.52 2.29 0.51
C SER A 621 27.83 1.44 -0.57
N LYS A 622 26.54 1.17 -0.41
CA LYS A 622 25.75 0.35 -1.34
C LYS A 622 24.35 0.90 -1.55
N ALA A 623 23.89 0.78 -2.78
CA ALA A 623 22.48 0.89 -3.14
C ALA A 623 22.01 -0.44 -3.74
N ILE A 624 20.87 -0.93 -3.26
CA ILE A 624 20.23 -2.15 -3.73
C ILE A 624 18.78 -1.84 -4.06
N THR A 625 18.39 -2.05 -5.31
CA THR A 625 16.99 -2.01 -5.75
C THR A 625 16.52 -3.42 -6.02
N MET A 626 15.36 -3.78 -5.47
CA MET A 626 14.62 -5.01 -5.76
C MET A 626 13.22 -4.61 -6.20
N ASP A 627 12.85 -4.99 -7.42
CA ASP A 627 11.53 -4.68 -7.95
C ASP A 627 10.97 -5.84 -8.77
N TRP A 628 9.64 -5.82 -8.89
CA TRP A 628 8.90 -6.63 -9.84
C TRP A 628 7.73 -5.80 -10.37
N PHE A 629 7.43 -5.95 -11.64
CA PHE A 629 6.27 -5.34 -12.28
C PHE A 629 5.66 -6.35 -13.25
N SER A 630 4.33 -6.48 -13.23
CA SER A 630 3.62 -7.28 -14.22
C SER A 630 2.88 -6.36 -15.18
N ASP A 631 3.16 -6.53 -16.47
CA ASP A 631 2.45 -5.83 -17.54
C ASP A 631 0.98 -6.26 -17.61
N GLU A 632 0.63 -7.49 -17.23
CA GLU A 632 -0.76 -8.00 -17.24
C GLU A 632 -1.63 -7.36 -16.15
N PHE A 633 -1.04 -7.11 -14.97
CA PHE A 633 -1.75 -6.46 -13.87
C PHE A 633 -1.59 -4.93 -13.90
N LEU A 634 -0.62 -4.39 -14.65
CA LEU A 634 -0.14 -3.00 -14.54
C LEU A 634 0.13 -2.60 -13.09
N MET A 635 0.71 -3.55 -12.35
CA MET A 635 0.97 -3.44 -10.93
C MET A 635 2.35 -4.00 -10.62
N GLY A 636 2.96 -3.47 -9.58
CA GLY A 636 4.28 -3.90 -9.14
C GLY A 636 4.68 -3.29 -7.83
N THR A 637 5.84 -3.71 -7.33
CA THR A 637 6.47 -3.09 -6.16
C THR A 637 7.95 -2.89 -6.43
N ALA A 638 8.52 -1.84 -5.84
CA ALA A 638 9.96 -1.66 -5.79
C ALA A 638 10.39 -1.34 -4.36
N THR A 639 11.51 -1.90 -3.91
CA THR A 639 12.14 -1.62 -2.63
C THR A 639 13.58 -1.22 -2.89
N GLU A 640 13.98 -0.07 -2.34
CA GLU A 640 15.33 0.44 -2.42
C GLU A 640 15.95 0.48 -1.02
N PHE A 641 17.13 -0.09 -0.88
CA PHE A 641 17.96 -0.04 0.32
C PHE A 641 19.24 0.76 0.01
N LEU A 642 19.44 1.86 0.73
CA LEU A 642 20.56 2.78 0.58
C LEU A 642 21.40 2.76 1.86
N MET A 643 22.70 2.51 1.73
CA MET A 643 23.66 2.52 2.83
C MET A 643 24.80 3.46 2.46
N LEU A 644 24.88 4.59 3.15
CA LEU A 644 25.86 5.65 2.92
C LEU A 644 26.93 5.61 4.02
N LYS A 645 28.18 5.44 3.63
CA LYS A 645 29.34 5.43 4.52
C LYS A 645 30.28 6.58 4.16
N ASP A 646 30.84 7.22 5.18
CA ASP A 646 31.76 8.35 5.03
C ASP A 646 33.24 7.90 5.13
N LYS A 647 33.54 6.95 6.01
CA LYS A 647 34.86 6.31 6.18
C LYS A 647 34.70 4.78 6.28
N ALA A 648 35.80 4.04 6.47
CA ALA A 648 35.77 2.59 6.72
C ALA A 648 35.24 2.23 8.13
N ASP A 649 34.28 3.01 8.63
CA ASP A 649 33.64 2.82 9.93
C ASP A 649 32.64 1.66 9.87
N ILE A 650 32.43 1.01 11.02
CA ILE A 650 31.49 -0.12 11.16
C ILE A 650 30.04 0.36 10.94
N PHE A 651 29.71 1.55 11.43
CA PHE A 651 28.37 2.13 11.31
C PHE A 651 28.30 3.09 10.11
N PRO A 652 27.35 2.90 9.18
CA PRO A 652 27.13 3.84 8.10
C PRO A 652 26.67 5.20 8.64
N ALA A 653 26.93 6.26 7.88
CA ALA A 653 26.43 7.61 8.16
C ALA A 653 24.90 7.66 8.05
N GLU A 654 24.32 6.95 7.08
CA GLU A 654 22.88 6.83 6.92
C GLU A 654 22.50 5.46 6.33
N MET A 655 21.39 4.89 6.81
CA MET A 655 20.70 3.76 6.19
C MET A 655 19.26 4.14 5.92
N THR A 656 18.79 3.92 4.70
CA THR A 656 17.42 4.24 4.28
C THR A 656 16.84 3.07 3.49
N MET A 657 15.62 2.68 3.85
CA MET A 657 14.81 1.70 3.13
C MET A 657 13.51 2.37 2.69
N LYS A 658 13.20 2.34 1.39
CA LYS A 658 11.98 2.93 0.84
C LYS A 658 11.27 1.98 -0.10
N GLY A 659 9.94 1.95 -0.05
CA GLY A 659 9.08 1.19 -0.95
C GLY A 659 8.34 2.06 -1.95
N LYS A 660 8.00 1.50 -3.12
CA LYS A 660 7.05 2.03 -4.10
C LYS A 660 6.03 0.97 -4.46
N TYR A 661 4.81 1.40 -4.71
CA TYR A 661 3.72 0.58 -5.23
C TYR A 661 3.21 1.20 -6.54
N TYR A 662 3.18 0.39 -7.59
CA TYR A 662 2.67 0.79 -8.90
C TYR A 662 1.27 0.21 -9.06
N PHE A 663 0.29 1.05 -9.41
CA PHE A 663 -1.09 0.64 -9.62
C PHE A 663 -1.84 1.66 -10.49
N ILE A 664 -2.66 1.22 -11.45
CA ILE A 664 -3.58 2.07 -12.24
C ILE A 664 -2.88 3.33 -12.80
N GLY A 665 -1.75 3.15 -13.49
CA GLY A 665 -1.00 4.26 -14.08
C GLY A 665 -0.51 5.30 -13.07
N ARG A 666 -0.30 4.91 -11.82
CA ARG A 666 0.16 5.75 -10.70
C ARG A 666 1.25 5.04 -9.89
N ILE A 667 2.11 5.84 -9.26
CA ILE A 667 3.15 5.40 -8.34
C ILE A 667 2.85 6.01 -6.98
N LEU A 668 2.63 5.15 -5.98
CA LEU A 668 2.55 5.55 -4.59
C LEU A 668 3.84 5.18 -3.89
N GLN A 669 4.53 6.16 -3.33
CA GLN A 669 5.64 5.87 -2.43
C GLN A 669 5.06 5.30 -1.12
N LEU A 670 5.52 4.12 -0.72
CA LEU A 670 5.08 3.47 0.52
C LEU A 670 5.83 4.07 1.72
N LEU A 671 5.83 3.35 2.84
CA LEU A 671 6.63 3.71 4.00
C LEU A 671 8.12 3.67 3.65
N GLU A 672 8.81 4.72 4.09
CA GLU A 672 10.25 4.85 4.09
C GLU A 672 10.72 4.99 5.53
N PHE A 673 11.82 4.31 5.83
CA PHE A 673 12.47 4.33 7.14
C PHE A 673 13.92 4.68 6.95
N GLY A 674 14.42 5.62 7.75
CA GLY A 674 15.83 6.00 7.72
C GLY A 674 16.41 6.20 9.11
N ILE A 675 17.71 5.90 9.22
CA ILE A 675 18.48 5.94 10.46
C ILE A 675 19.83 6.61 10.19
N ARG A 676 20.19 7.60 11.01
CA ARG A 676 21.46 8.33 10.98
C ARG A 676 22.17 8.19 12.34
N PRO A 677 23.11 7.24 12.51
CA PRO A 677 23.76 6.94 13.80
C PRO A 677 25.07 7.74 14.01
N GLU A 678 25.04 9.06 13.85
CA GLU A 678 26.27 9.90 13.88
C GLU A 678 27.00 9.89 15.23
N GLY A 679 26.32 10.19 16.34
CA GLY A 679 26.96 10.29 17.65
C GLY A 679 27.31 8.94 18.28
N ILE A 680 26.78 7.84 17.74
CA ILE A 680 27.12 6.48 18.19
C ILE A 680 28.53 6.07 17.74
N LYS A 681 29.09 6.68 16.69
CA LYS A 681 30.47 6.41 16.24
C LYS A 681 31.50 6.65 17.35
N GLU A 682 31.26 7.63 18.21
CA GLU A 682 32.15 8.00 19.31
C GLU A 682 32.18 6.95 20.45
N LEU A 683 31.14 6.13 20.59
CA LEU A 683 31.09 5.04 21.58
C LEU A 683 31.98 3.86 21.22
N PHE A 684 32.16 3.62 19.91
CA PHE A 684 32.63 2.33 19.41
C PHE A 684 34.00 2.41 18.73
N GLY A 685 34.58 3.61 18.54
CA GLY A 685 35.89 3.76 17.91
C GLY A 685 36.01 2.96 16.61
N THR A 686 37.10 2.20 16.45
CA THR A 686 37.30 1.28 15.31
C THR A 686 36.65 -0.11 15.51
N GLY A 687 36.03 -0.39 16.67
CA GLY A 687 35.41 -1.69 16.97
C GLY A 687 34.91 -1.83 18.41
N ILE A 688 33.87 -2.64 18.59
CA ILE A 688 33.36 -3.04 19.92
C ILE A 688 34.08 -4.34 20.34
N PRO A 689 34.80 -4.36 21.48
CA PRO A 689 35.47 -5.57 21.96
C PRO A 689 34.49 -6.72 22.17
N GLY A 690 34.65 -7.80 21.40
CA GLY A 690 33.76 -8.98 21.47
C GLY A 690 32.52 -8.93 20.58
N PHE A 691 32.28 -7.83 19.85
CA PHE A 691 31.24 -7.75 18.83
C PHE A 691 31.73 -8.40 17.53
N THR A 692 30.99 -9.40 17.08
CA THR A 692 31.32 -10.24 15.92
C THR A 692 30.56 -9.82 14.66
N GLY A 693 29.63 -8.86 14.76
CA GLY A 693 28.84 -8.34 13.65
C GLY A 693 27.70 -9.27 13.25
N ASP A 694 27.24 -10.10 14.17
CA ASP A 694 26.20 -11.10 13.97
C ASP A 694 24.87 -10.78 14.60
N LEU A 695 24.84 -9.70 15.40
CA LEU A 695 23.66 -9.19 16.08
C LEU A 695 23.05 -10.24 17.04
N GLY A 696 23.84 -11.22 17.48
CA GLY A 696 23.45 -12.23 18.46
C GLY A 696 23.52 -11.75 19.91
N LEU A 697 23.15 -12.62 20.86
CA LEU A 697 23.08 -12.28 22.29
C LEU A 697 24.44 -11.82 22.87
N THR A 698 25.55 -12.34 22.33
CA THR A 698 26.91 -11.96 22.72
C THR A 698 27.31 -10.59 22.16
N ASP A 699 26.87 -10.25 20.96
CA ASP A 699 27.02 -8.91 20.40
C ASP A 699 26.20 -7.91 21.21
N LEU A 700 25.00 -8.30 21.64
CA LEU A 700 24.17 -7.53 22.57
C LEU A 700 24.87 -7.34 23.93
N GLN A 701 25.47 -8.39 24.50
CA GLN A 701 26.26 -8.29 25.74
C GLN A 701 27.54 -7.45 25.57
N ALA A 702 28.21 -7.56 24.43
CA ALA A 702 29.37 -6.74 24.09
C ALA A 702 28.99 -5.27 23.99
N VAL A 703 27.80 -4.96 23.45
CA VAL A 703 27.21 -3.60 23.42
C VAL A 703 26.81 -3.12 24.83
N LEU A 704 26.25 -3.98 25.67
CA LEU A 704 25.82 -3.63 27.03
C LEU A 704 26.98 -3.44 28.04
N LYS A 705 28.12 -4.09 27.81
CA LYS A 705 29.32 -3.99 28.68
C LYS A 705 30.18 -2.74 28.42
N ILE A 706 29.72 -1.84 27.55
CA ILE A 706 30.52 -0.71 27.09
C ILE A 706 30.70 0.29 28.24
N GLN A 707 31.95 0.67 28.50
CA GLN A 707 32.33 1.76 29.38
C GLN A 707 32.68 2.99 28.51
N GLY A 708 32.16 4.17 28.84
CA GLY A 708 32.47 5.41 28.10
C GLY A 708 31.28 6.29 27.70
N TRP A 709 30.03 5.87 27.94
CA TRP A 709 28.82 6.67 27.64
C TRP A 709 28.81 8.06 28.30
N GLU A 710 29.48 8.20 29.43
CA GLU A 710 29.66 9.47 30.13
C GLU A 710 30.37 10.51 29.26
N LYS A 711 31.22 10.08 28.32
CA LYS A 711 32.01 10.92 27.41
C LYS A 711 31.23 11.39 26.18
N LEU A 712 30.02 10.88 25.95
CA LEU A 712 29.19 11.32 24.83
C LEU A 712 28.84 12.82 24.93
N PRO A 713 28.76 13.54 23.81
CA PRO A 713 28.22 14.90 23.77
C PRO A 713 26.75 14.90 24.20
N SER A 714 26.37 15.88 25.01
CA SER A 714 24.97 16.02 25.51
C SER A 714 24.14 16.92 24.57
N ASP A 715 24.83 17.72 23.77
CA ASP A 715 24.28 18.68 22.82
C ASP A 715 23.97 18.07 21.44
N LYS A 716 24.54 16.91 21.11
CA LYS A 716 24.37 16.25 19.78
C LYS A 716 23.51 14.99 19.84
N PRO A 717 22.70 14.71 18.81
CA PRO A 717 21.97 13.46 18.71
C PRO A 717 22.92 12.28 18.51
N LEU A 718 22.71 11.19 19.26
CA LEU A 718 23.41 9.92 19.08
C LEU A 718 22.93 9.22 17.81
N MET A 719 21.63 9.23 17.61
CA MET A 719 20.97 8.64 16.45
C MET A 719 19.71 9.42 16.11
N THR A 720 19.51 9.73 14.84
CA THR A 720 18.22 10.25 14.34
C THR A 720 17.50 9.13 13.60
N VAL A 721 16.22 8.95 13.91
CA VAL A 721 15.32 8.05 13.16
C VAL A 721 14.25 8.88 12.48
N PHE A 722 13.89 8.54 11.25
CA PHE A 722 12.81 9.22 10.54
C PHE A 722 11.96 8.22 9.74
N SER A 723 10.70 8.59 9.52
CA SER A 723 9.79 7.86 8.65
C SER A 723 9.04 8.79 7.72
N ARG A 724 8.88 8.33 6.47
CA ARG A 724 8.09 9.02 5.44
C ARG A 724 6.99 8.10 4.95
N ALA A 725 5.82 8.65 4.62
CA ALA A 725 4.70 7.95 4.02
C ALA A 725 4.27 8.74 2.78
N SER A 726 4.08 8.07 1.63
CA SER A 726 3.72 8.77 0.38
C SER A 726 4.73 9.86 -0.01
N GLY A 727 6.01 9.62 0.31
CA GLY A 727 7.11 10.55 0.08
C GLY A 727 7.15 11.74 1.04
N GLN A 728 6.20 11.87 1.96
CA GLN A 728 6.08 12.94 2.95
C GLN A 728 6.65 12.49 4.30
N GLU A 729 7.59 13.24 4.87
CA GLU A 729 8.14 12.96 6.20
C GLU A 729 7.11 13.35 7.26
N TRP A 730 6.60 12.37 8.01
CA TRP A 730 5.55 12.57 9.01
C TRP A 730 6.09 12.49 10.45
N PHE A 731 7.28 11.89 10.61
CA PHE A 731 7.90 11.68 11.90
C PHE A 731 9.42 11.67 11.78
N PHE A 732 10.09 12.37 12.69
CA PHE A 732 11.49 12.12 13.03
C PHE A 732 11.75 12.39 14.50
N ALA A 733 12.72 11.68 15.07
CA ALA A 733 13.11 11.80 16.45
C ALA A 733 14.63 11.66 16.61
N ASP A 734 15.16 12.43 17.56
CA ASP A 734 16.55 12.39 17.96
C ASP A 734 16.69 11.62 19.28
N LEU A 735 17.50 10.58 19.26
CA LEU A 735 17.93 9.87 20.45
C LEU A 735 19.18 10.55 20.98
N LYS A 736 19.05 11.25 22.10
CA LYS A 736 20.13 11.98 22.76
C LYS A 736 20.72 11.20 23.94
N LYS A 737 21.83 11.71 24.47
CA LYS A 737 22.50 11.15 25.64
C LYS A 737 21.57 11.01 26.86
N GLU A 738 20.65 11.95 27.07
CA GLU A 738 19.75 11.96 28.22
C GLU A 738 18.78 10.77 28.19
N VAL A 739 18.34 10.36 26.99
CA VAL A 739 17.48 9.18 26.82
C VAL A 739 18.25 7.91 27.17
N VAL A 740 19.50 7.81 26.70
CA VAL A 740 20.40 6.69 27.03
C VAL A 740 20.75 6.68 28.51
N GLN A 741 21.01 7.84 29.12
CA GLN A 741 21.23 7.98 30.56
C GLN A 741 20.00 7.60 31.36
N SER A 742 18.80 7.97 30.90
CA SER A 742 17.54 7.61 31.57
C SER A 742 17.32 6.11 31.50
N LEU A 743 17.57 5.47 30.36
CA LEU A 743 17.54 4.01 30.22
C LEU A 743 18.58 3.35 31.12
N ILE A 744 19.85 3.80 31.09
CA ILE A 744 20.92 3.22 31.92
C ILE A 744 20.66 3.43 33.42
N LYS A 745 20.23 4.62 33.85
CA LYS A 745 19.84 4.89 35.24
C LYS A 745 18.68 4.00 35.65
N ALA A 746 17.69 3.86 34.76
CA ALA A 746 16.55 2.99 35.00
C ALA A 746 17.00 1.54 35.21
N PHE A 747 18.04 1.07 34.51
CA PHE A 747 18.64 -0.27 34.65
C PHE A 747 19.88 -0.35 35.58
N SER A 748 20.24 0.75 36.27
CA SER A 748 21.45 0.82 37.10
C SER A 748 21.22 0.15 38.47
N PRO A 749 22.18 -0.62 38.99
CA PRO A 749 22.08 -1.22 40.33
C PRO A 749 22.00 -0.20 41.48
N THR A 750 22.42 1.05 41.26
CA THR A 750 22.67 2.02 42.35
C THR A 750 21.59 3.10 42.52
N ALA A 751 20.64 3.25 41.58
CA ALA A 751 19.66 4.34 41.56
C ALA A 751 18.19 3.84 41.48
N PHE A 752 17.89 2.74 42.20
CA PHE A 752 16.62 2.02 42.07
C PHE A 752 15.42 2.73 42.71
N LYS A 753 15.60 3.46 43.82
CA LYS A 753 14.50 4.05 44.61
C LYS A 753 13.71 5.15 43.87
N ASP A 754 14.34 5.84 42.92
CA ASP A 754 13.71 6.91 42.11
C ASP A 754 13.42 6.46 40.66
N SER A 755 13.56 5.15 40.37
CA SER A 755 13.43 4.63 39.00
C SER A 755 11.96 4.45 38.59
N PRO A 756 11.54 4.95 37.40
CA PRO A 756 10.20 4.69 36.87
C PRO A 756 9.93 3.20 36.60
N ILE A 757 10.97 2.36 36.51
CA ILE A 757 10.83 0.91 36.35
C ILE A 757 10.24 0.25 37.61
N LEU A 758 10.53 0.76 38.80
CA LEU A 758 9.91 0.24 40.03
C LEU A 758 8.39 0.45 40.00
N GLY A 759 7.94 1.62 39.55
CA GLY A 759 6.51 1.88 39.32
C GLY A 759 5.88 0.88 38.34
N ILE A 760 6.55 0.60 37.21
CA ILE A 760 6.08 -0.39 36.22
C ILE A 760 6.02 -1.79 36.84
N ILE A 761 7.03 -2.21 37.59
CA ILE A 761 7.06 -3.52 38.25
C ILE A 761 5.93 -3.62 39.28
N ASP A 762 5.69 -2.56 40.06
CA ASP A 762 4.63 -2.54 41.06
C ASP A 762 3.24 -2.51 40.42
N ASP A 763 3.06 -1.81 39.30
CA ASP A 763 1.84 -1.83 38.50
C ASP A 763 1.60 -3.24 37.92
N LEU A 764 2.64 -3.90 37.41
CA LEU A 764 2.58 -5.29 36.96
C LEU A 764 2.25 -6.26 38.11
N LYS A 765 2.77 -6.04 39.33
CA LYS A 765 2.43 -6.85 40.52
C LYS A 765 0.97 -6.65 40.95
N LYS A 766 0.47 -5.42 40.90
CA LYS A 766 -0.94 -5.09 41.19
C LYS A 766 -1.90 -5.62 40.13
N GLY A 767 -1.38 -5.86 38.92
CA GLY A 767 -2.14 -6.26 37.75
C GLY A 767 -2.32 -5.07 36.81
N TYR A 768 -1.61 -5.10 35.69
CA TYR A 768 -1.70 -4.09 34.64
C TYR A 768 -2.74 -4.50 33.61
N SER A 769 -3.69 -3.62 33.33
CA SER A 769 -4.69 -3.80 32.27
C SER A 769 -4.67 -2.59 31.35
N SER A 770 -4.55 -2.84 30.04
CA SER A 770 -4.53 -1.79 29.03
C SER A 770 -5.33 -2.19 27.81
N HIS A 771 -6.06 -1.22 27.27
CA HIS A 771 -6.87 -1.39 26.07
C HIS A 771 -6.68 -0.19 25.14
N MET A 772 -6.38 -0.48 23.87
CA MET A 772 -6.17 0.52 22.84
C MET A 772 -6.94 0.16 21.57
N THR A 773 -7.72 1.11 21.04
CA THR A 773 -8.43 1.00 19.77
C THR A 773 -8.04 2.14 18.82
N LYS A 774 -7.90 1.79 17.53
CA LYS A 774 -7.66 2.74 16.46
C LYS A 774 -8.47 2.37 15.23
N ALA A 775 -9.51 3.17 14.96
CA ALA A 775 -10.13 3.24 13.65
C ALA A 775 -9.32 4.19 12.77
N PHE A 776 -9.00 3.76 11.56
CA PHE A 776 -8.18 4.52 10.63
C PHE A 776 -8.61 4.25 9.19
N LEU A 777 -9.10 5.30 8.51
CA LEU A 777 -9.30 5.30 7.06
C LEU A 777 -7.94 5.50 6.39
N ILE A 778 -7.32 4.42 5.92
CA ILE A 778 -5.95 4.43 5.39
C ILE A 778 -5.89 5.18 4.05
N PHE A 779 -6.89 4.99 3.18
CA PHE A 779 -7.08 5.82 2.01
C PHE A 779 -8.55 5.89 1.57
N GLU A 780 -8.96 7.06 1.11
CA GLU A 780 -10.14 7.33 0.29
C GLU A 780 -9.66 7.91 -1.04
N THR A 781 -9.81 7.15 -2.12
CA THR A 781 -9.45 7.63 -3.47
C THR A 781 -10.68 7.64 -4.33
N ARG A 782 -10.93 8.76 -5.02
CA ARG A 782 -12.15 8.95 -5.80
C ARG A 782 -11.85 9.65 -7.11
N TYR A 783 -12.47 9.14 -8.16
CA TYR A 783 -12.48 9.69 -9.50
C TYR A 783 -13.92 9.92 -9.89
N PHE A 784 -14.24 11.12 -10.35
CA PHE A 784 -15.55 11.47 -10.85
C PHE A 784 -15.46 11.92 -12.30
N GLN A 785 -16.44 11.51 -13.11
CA GLN A 785 -16.60 11.92 -14.50
C GLN A 785 -18.08 12.21 -14.77
N ALA A 786 -18.37 13.29 -15.48
CA ALA A 786 -19.72 13.57 -15.96
C ALA A 786 -20.15 12.54 -17.03
N SER A 787 -21.40 12.05 -16.95
CA SER A 787 -22.03 11.28 -18.03
C SER A 787 -22.93 12.16 -18.92
N THR A 788 -23.26 11.65 -20.11
CA THR A 788 -24.21 12.27 -21.05
C THR A 788 -25.62 12.44 -20.48
N LEU A 789 -25.98 11.67 -19.44
CA LEU A 789 -27.27 11.78 -18.75
C LEU A 789 -27.31 12.91 -17.72
N GLY A 790 -26.19 13.58 -17.45
CA GLY A 790 -26.10 14.54 -16.37
C GLY A 790 -26.01 13.89 -14.99
N LEU A 791 -25.47 12.68 -14.91
CA LEU A 791 -25.21 11.94 -13.67
C LEU A 791 -23.69 11.75 -13.47
N PRO A 792 -23.17 11.79 -12.23
CA PRO A 792 -21.76 11.58 -11.96
C PRO A 792 -21.44 10.08 -11.96
N ILE A 793 -20.49 9.67 -12.81
CA ILE A 793 -19.85 8.36 -12.71
C ILE A 793 -18.73 8.49 -11.68
N GLU A 794 -18.76 7.65 -10.65
CA GLU A 794 -17.75 7.55 -9.62
C GLU A 794 -17.00 6.22 -9.72
N ILE A 795 -15.66 6.29 -9.73
CA ILE A 795 -14.78 5.17 -9.41
C ILE A 795 -14.10 5.50 -8.10
N SER A 796 -14.32 4.70 -7.07
CA SER A 796 -13.74 4.98 -5.75
C SER A 796 -13.26 3.74 -5.02
N LYS A 797 -12.29 3.96 -4.14
CA LYS A 797 -11.73 2.95 -3.25
C LYS A 797 -11.64 3.49 -1.84
N TYR A 798 -12.09 2.67 -0.89
CA TYR A 798 -12.04 2.96 0.53
C TYR A 798 -11.35 1.80 1.23
N TYR A 799 -10.31 2.10 2.01
CA TYR A 799 -9.60 1.11 2.80
C TYR A 799 -9.57 1.53 4.25
N GLU A 800 -10.39 0.86 5.05
CA GLU A 800 -10.63 1.14 6.46
C GLU A 800 -10.06 0.03 7.33
N SER A 801 -9.59 0.40 8.51
CA SER A 801 -9.06 -0.55 9.48
C SER A 801 -9.44 -0.17 10.90
N VAL A 802 -10.05 -1.12 11.61
CA VAL A 802 -10.21 -1.09 13.06
C VAL A 802 -9.16 -2.00 13.68
N ASN A 803 -8.33 -1.44 14.54
CA ASN A 803 -7.24 -2.13 15.23
C ASN A 803 -7.52 -2.10 16.73
N ALA A 804 -7.34 -3.23 17.41
CA ALA A 804 -7.45 -3.30 18.86
C ALA A 804 -6.31 -4.11 19.47
N ILE A 805 -5.80 -3.61 20.60
CA ILE A 805 -4.83 -4.29 21.46
C ILE A 805 -5.37 -4.23 22.88
N THR A 806 -5.55 -5.39 23.49
CA THR A 806 -5.96 -5.54 24.89
C THR A 806 -4.93 -6.42 25.58
N ALA A 807 -4.40 -5.98 26.72
CA ALA A 807 -3.41 -6.75 27.47
C ALA A 807 -3.69 -6.65 28.97
N ASN A 808 -3.83 -7.81 29.60
CA ASN A 808 -3.85 -7.98 31.04
C ASN A 808 -2.60 -8.77 31.44
N VAL A 809 -1.77 -8.17 32.29
CA VAL A 809 -0.51 -8.75 32.72
C VAL A 809 -0.40 -8.63 34.24
N LYS A 810 -0.14 -9.77 34.89
CA LYS A 810 0.13 -9.83 36.32
C LYS A 810 1.47 -10.50 36.56
N ALA A 811 2.34 -9.85 37.33
CA ALA A 811 3.65 -10.36 37.66
C ALA A 811 3.72 -10.78 39.14
N ALA A 812 4.46 -11.84 39.43
CA ALA A 812 4.95 -12.12 40.78
C ALA A 812 6.46 -12.37 40.72
N VAL A 813 7.18 -11.82 41.69
CA VAL A 813 8.64 -11.86 41.76
C VAL A 813 9.04 -12.32 43.15
N SER A 814 9.86 -13.36 43.22
CA SER A 814 10.35 -13.94 44.48
C SER A 814 11.89 -14.11 44.45
N PRO A 815 12.64 -13.56 45.42
CA PRO A 815 12.20 -12.66 46.49
C PRO A 815 11.79 -11.27 45.96
N PRO A 816 11.00 -10.48 46.70
CA PRO A 816 10.58 -9.14 46.29
C PRO A 816 11.78 -8.21 46.08
N VAL A 817 11.81 -7.51 44.94
CA VAL A 817 12.86 -6.54 44.62
C VAL A 817 12.76 -5.35 45.57
N THR A 818 13.82 -5.09 46.33
CA THR A 818 13.83 -4.10 47.42
C THR A 818 14.87 -3.00 47.22
N ASP A 819 16.03 -3.30 46.62
CA ASP A 819 17.17 -2.37 46.60
C ASP A 819 17.85 -2.16 45.22
N HIS A 820 17.88 -3.17 44.33
CA HIS A 820 18.54 -3.04 43.02
C HIS A 820 17.97 -3.97 41.94
N LEU A 821 17.91 -3.50 40.69
CA LEU A 821 17.39 -4.26 39.53
C LEU A 821 18.14 -5.55 39.22
N GLY A 822 19.41 -5.66 39.63
CA GLY A 822 20.17 -6.91 39.52
C GLY A 822 19.51 -8.09 40.25
N GLN A 823 18.67 -7.84 41.26
CA GLN A 823 17.91 -8.89 41.96
C GLN A 823 16.93 -9.60 41.01
N LEU A 824 16.40 -8.93 39.98
CA LEU A 824 15.53 -9.55 38.96
C LEU A 824 16.27 -10.60 38.12
N LEU A 825 17.58 -10.45 37.92
CA LEU A 825 18.37 -11.42 37.15
C LEU A 825 18.53 -12.75 37.90
N THR A 826 18.40 -12.73 39.22
CA THR A 826 18.53 -13.90 40.11
C THR A 826 17.20 -14.32 40.75
N ALA A 827 16.11 -13.59 40.51
CA ALA A 827 14.79 -13.86 41.07
C ALA A 827 13.99 -14.82 40.19
N ASP A 828 13.07 -15.54 40.83
CA ASP A 828 12.04 -16.27 40.13
C ASP A 828 10.92 -15.29 39.76
N ILE A 829 10.72 -15.12 38.45
CA ILE A 829 9.69 -14.24 37.91
C ILE A 829 8.59 -15.12 37.31
N SER A 830 7.37 -14.96 37.79
CA SER A 830 6.18 -15.51 37.14
C SER A 830 5.32 -14.40 36.55
N LEU A 831 4.79 -14.65 35.34
CA LEU A 831 3.91 -13.73 34.63
C LEU A 831 2.65 -14.49 34.23
N GLU A 832 1.49 -13.96 34.57
CA GLU A 832 0.20 -14.37 34.02
C GLU A 832 -0.20 -13.35 32.96
N THR A 833 -0.46 -13.82 31.75
CA THR A 833 -0.82 -12.97 30.62
C THR A 833 -2.13 -13.43 30.00
N ASP A 834 -2.99 -12.45 29.69
CA ASP A 834 -4.25 -12.65 28.98
C ASP A 834 -4.49 -11.43 28.10
N GLY A 835 -4.58 -11.61 26.80
CA GLY A 835 -4.73 -10.49 25.90
C GLY A 835 -5.12 -10.86 24.48
N PHE A 836 -5.24 -9.83 23.67
CA PHE A 836 -5.72 -9.88 22.31
C PHE A 836 -5.01 -8.82 21.48
N ILE A 837 -4.58 -9.21 20.28
CA ILE A 837 -4.19 -8.28 19.21
C ILE A 837 -4.94 -8.66 17.95
N GLY A 838 -5.61 -7.70 17.35
CA GLY A 838 -6.38 -7.95 16.15
C GLY A 838 -6.67 -6.70 15.37
N SER A 839 -7.03 -6.92 14.11
CA SER A 839 -7.44 -5.88 13.20
C SER A 839 -8.47 -6.42 12.23
N THR A 840 -9.49 -5.64 11.93
CA THR A 840 -10.35 -5.88 10.77
C THR A 840 -10.04 -4.84 9.73
N LYS A 841 -9.80 -5.30 8.50
CA LYS A 841 -9.53 -4.46 7.33
C LYS A 841 -10.65 -4.62 6.34
N ASP A 842 -11.31 -3.52 6.01
CA ASP A 842 -12.37 -3.48 5.02
C ASP A 842 -11.92 -2.69 3.78
N LEU A 843 -12.11 -3.28 2.61
CA LEU A 843 -11.81 -2.67 1.31
C LEU A 843 -13.08 -2.67 0.46
N TRP A 844 -13.47 -1.48 0.01
CA TRP A 844 -14.52 -1.30 -0.98
C TRP A 844 -13.94 -0.72 -2.26
N MET A 845 -14.37 -1.22 -3.40
CA MET A 845 -14.19 -0.58 -4.70
C MET A 845 -15.55 -0.43 -5.38
N PHE A 846 -15.89 0.79 -5.77
CA PHE A 846 -17.16 1.10 -6.41
C PHE A 846 -16.92 1.65 -7.83
N HIS A 847 -17.73 1.20 -8.79
CA HIS A 847 -17.83 1.76 -10.15
C HIS A 847 -19.31 1.93 -10.48
N GLY A 848 -19.80 3.16 -10.50
CA GLY A 848 -21.24 3.40 -10.56
C GLY A 848 -21.63 4.87 -10.57
N ILE A 849 -22.92 5.15 -10.47
CA ILE A 849 -23.46 6.48 -10.17
C ILE A 849 -23.65 6.63 -8.67
N ASN A 850 -23.20 7.76 -8.13
CA ASN A 850 -23.38 8.13 -6.73
C ASN A 850 -23.95 9.54 -6.61
N THR A 851 -25.16 9.65 -6.07
CA THR A 851 -25.86 10.91 -5.79
C THR A 851 -26.43 10.90 -4.38
N GLU A 852 -26.92 12.03 -3.89
CA GLU A 852 -27.64 12.14 -2.62
C GLU A 852 -29.01 11.44 -2.63
N LEU A 853 -29.52 11.05 -3.81
CA LEU A 853 -30.83 10.42 -3.96
C LEU A 853 -30.73 8.91 -4.17
N PHE A 854 -29.68 8.47 -4.86
CA PHE A 854 -29.54 7.09 -5.27
C PHE A 854 -28.10 6.71 -5.67
N GLN A 855 -27.81 5.42 -5.62
CA GLN A 855 -26.52 4.81 -5.96
C GLN A 855 -26.76 3.51 -6.74
N PHE A 856 -26.12 3.39 -7.89
CA PHE A 856 -26.21 2.20 -8.75
C PHE A 856 -24.86 1.90 -9.34
N GLY A 857 -24.44 0.65 -9.33
CA GLY A 857 -23.14 0.30 -9.88
C GLY A 857 -22.71 -1.12 -9.62
N THR A 858 -21.41 -1.34 -9.76
CA THR A 858 -20.70 -2.53 -9.30
C THR A 858 -19.90 -2.20 -8.06
N GLU A 859 -19.94 -3.07 -7.05
CA GLU A 859 -19.19 -2.93 -5.80
C GLU A 859 -18.41 -4.21 -5.49
N LEU A 860 -17.09 -4.11 -5.38
CA LEU A 860 -16.26 -5.11 -4.73
C LEU A 860 -16.21 -4.81 -3.24
N LYS A 861 -16.51 -5.81 -2.42
CA LYS A 861 -16.39 -5.74 -0.96
C LYS A 861 -15.47 -6.85 -0.47
N THR A 862 -14.41 -6.46 0.23
CA THR A 862 -13.46 -7.38 0.88
C THR A 862 -13.38 -7.06 2.36
N LYS A 863 -13.54 -8.08 3.21
CA LYS A 863 -13.38 -7.99 4.67
C LYS A 863 -12.32 -9.00 5.10
N ALA A 864 -11.32 -8.53 5.83
CA ALA A 864 -10.18 -9.33 6.27
C ALA A 864 -9.91 -9.16 7.78
N PRO A 865 -10.62 -9.89 8.66
CA PRO A 865 -10.32 -9.90 10.08
C PRO A 865 -9.04 -10.70 10.37
N THR A 866 -8.30 -10.24 11.37
CA THR A 866 -7.15 -10.91 11.97
C THR A 866 -7.32 -10.84 13.48
N SER A 867 -7.24 -11.98 14.15
CA SER A 867 -7.54 -12.14 15.56
C SER A 867 -6.50 -13.07 16.19
N ILE A 868 -5.68 -12.52 17.08
CA ILE A 868 -4.63 -13.28 17.77
C ILE A 868 -4.86 -13.10 19.28
N PRO A 869 -5.74 -13.92 19.88
CA PRO A 869 -5.83 -14.01 21.33
C PRO A 869 -4.61 -14.77 21.88
N TRP A 870 -4.10 -14.35 23.03
CA TRP A 870 -3.09 -15.10 23.77
C TRP A 870 -3.48 -15.22 25.24
N LYS A 871 -3.15 -16.36 25.81
CA LYS A 871 -3.23 -16.60 27.24
C LYS A 871 -2.13 -17.58 27.61
N PHE A 872 -1.20 -17.16 28.44
CA PHE A 872 -0.14 -18.04 28.91
C PHE A 872 0.40 -17.58 30.25
N SER A 873 0.93 -18.53 31.01
CA SER A 873 1.74 -18.25 32.20
C SER A 873 3.21 -18.47 31.86
N ALA A 874 4.08 -17.52 32.18
CA ALA A 874 5.52 -17.68 32.04
C ALA A 874 6.18 -17.80 33.41
N LYS A 875 7.18 -18.65 33.53
CA LYS A 875 8.14 -18.62 34.65
C LYS A 875 9.53 -18.51 34.09
N MET A 876 10.33 -17.60 34.64
CA MET A 876 11.68 -17.38 34.17
C MET A 876 12.63 -17.16 35.33
N ASN A 877 13.79 -17.80 35.24
CA ASN A 877 14.94 -17.56 36.08
C ASN A 877 16.15 -17.33 35.16
N ILE A 878 16.58 -16.07 35.09
CA ILE A 878 17.62 -15.64 34.14
C ILE A 878 19.00 -16.21 34.55
N ALA A 879 19.29 -16.29 35.84
CA ALA A 879 20.53 -16.85 36.38
C ALA A 879 20.67 -18.35 36.06
N GLU A 880 19.58 -19.10 36.19
CA GLU A 880 19.50 -20.52 35.85
C GLU A 880 19.35 -20.77 34.34
N LYS A 881 19.10 -19.73 33.55
CA LYS A 881 18.77 -19.80 32.11
C LYS A 881 17.62 -20.76 31.84
N LYS A 882 16.63 -20.73 32.74
CA LYS A 882 15.45 -21.57 32.70
C LYS A 882 14.24 -20.72 32.34
N PHE A 883 13.54 -21.11 31.28
CA PHE A 883 12.35 -20.43 30.78
C PHE A 883 11.24 -21.44 30.58
N GLU A 884 10.10 -21.21 31.22
CA GLU A 884 8.92 -22.06 31.13
C GLU A 884 7.74 -21.23 30.62
N LEU A 885 6.97 -21.77 29.68
CA LEU A 885 5.74 -21.20 29.18
C LEU A 885 4.63 -22.25 29.25
N ASP A 886 3.56 -21.94 29.97
CA ASP A 886 2.38 -22.78 30.11
C ASP A 886 1.21 -22.15 29.31
N PHE A 887 0.71 -22.87 28.33
CA PHE A 887 -0.47 -22.51 27.55
C PHE A 887 -1.67 -23.37 27.96
N PRO A 888 -2.88 -22.80 28.02
CA PRO A 888 -4.10 -23.58 28.19
C PRO A 888 -4.38 -24.43 26.93
N PRO A 889 -5.11 -25.54 27.07
CA PRO A 889 -5.45 -26.40 25.95
C PRO A 889 -6.43 -25.68 25.01
N CYS A 890 -6.29 -25.95 23.70
CA CYS A 890 -7.23 -25.45 22.70
C CYS A 890 -8.59 -26.16 22.87
N ARG A 891 -9.61 -25.44 23.32
CA ARG A 891 -10.97 -26.00 23.54
C ARG A 891 -11.96 -25.63 22.43
N ALA A 892 -11.70 -24.54 21.71
CA ALA A 892 -12.57 -24.01 20.68
C ALA A 892 -11.73 -23.60 19.45
N PRO A 893 -12.31 -23.66 18.25
CA PRO A 893 -11.66 -23.11 17.07
C PRO A 893 -11.36 -21.62 17.24
N VAL A 894 -10.16 -21.21 16.84
CA VAL A 894 -9.73 -19.80 16.78
C VAL A 894 -9.41 -19.47 15.33
N GLU A 895 -10.21 -18.60 14.72
CA GLU A 895 -9.92 -18.05 13.39
C GLU A 895 -8.84 -16.97 13.54
N LEU A 896 -7.63 -17.23 13.03
CA LEU A 896 -6.50 -16.31 13.13
C LEU A 896 -6.59 -15.21 12.09
N VAL A 897 -6.89 -15.59 10.85
CA VAL A 897 -7.03 -14.69 9.70
C VAL A 897 -8.11 -15.27 8.81
N SER A 898 -9.05 -14.44 8.37
CA SER A 898 -9.89 -14.75 7.22
C SER A 898 -9.93 -13.60 6.21
N ILE A 899 -10.23 -13.94 4.97
CA ILE A 899 -10.43 -12.99 3.87
C ILE A 899 -11.71 -13.42 3.17
N LYS A 900 -12.73 -12.57 3.21
CA LYS A 900 -14.00 -12.71 2.50
C LYS A 900 -14.07 -11.62 1.44
N SER A 901 -14.27 -11.98 0.18
CA SER A 901 -14.34 -11.02 -0.92
C SER A 901 -15.37 -11.43 -1.96
N ASP A 902 -16.18 -10.50 -2.45
CA ASP A 902 -17.14 -10.74 -3.53
C ASP A 902 -17.49 -9.44 -4.28
N VAL A 903 -18.05 -9.58 -5.47
CA VAL A 903 -18.44 -8.47 -6.36
C VAL A 903 -19.95 -8.47 -6.54
N TYR A 904 -20.58 -7.33 -6.35
CA TYR A 904 -22.04 -7.17 -6.35
C TYR A 904 -22.50 -6.16 -7.40
N ALA A 905 -23.64 -6.44 -8.03
CA ALA A 905 -24.47 -5.41 -8.64
C ALA A 905 -25.30 -4.73 -7.52
N VAL A 906 -25.15 -3.43 -7.36
CA VAL A 906 -25.77 -2.67 -6.27
C VAL A 906 -26.80 -1.66 -6.76
N SER A 907 -27.92 -1.57 -6.04
CA SER A 907 -28.95 -0.54 -6.20
C SER A 907 -29.38 -0.07 -4.81
N ARG A 908 -29.32 1.24 -4.58
CA ARG A 908 -29.71 1.89 -3.33
C ARG A 908 -30.50 3.16 -3.67
N ASN A 909 -31.54 3.46 -2.90
CA ASN A 909 -32.27 4.73 -2.99
C ASN A 909 -32.56 5.30 -1.59
N ILE A 910 -32.60 6.63 -1.48
CA ILE A 910 -32.71 7.33 -0.20
C ILE A 910 -34.12 7.24 0.43
N GLU A 911 -35.14 6.92 -0.37
CA GLU A 911 -36.53 6.78 0.08
C GLU A 911 -36.79 5.43 0.75
N THR A 912 -35.97 4.41 0.45
CA THR A 912 -36.02 3.07 1.03
C THR A 912 -34.61 2.52 1.31
N PRO A 913 -33.81 3.19 2.16
CA PRO A 913 -32.40 2.83 2.37
C PRO A 913 -32.21 1.44 2.98
N ALA A 914 -33.20 0.94 3.73
CA ALA A 914 -33.21 -0.42 4.29
C ALA A 914 -33.45 -1.53 3.24
N LEU A 915 -33.93 -1.18 2.04
CA LEU A 915 -34.20 -2.12 0.94
C LEU A 915 -33.09 -2.08 -0.13
N ALA A 916 -31.87 -1.74 0.27
CA ALA A 916 -30.69 -1.79 -0.60
C ALA A 916 -30.56 -3.19 -1.24
N LYS A 917 -30.47 -3.24 -2.57
CA LYS A 917 -30.30 -4.47 -3.34
C LYS A 917 -28.83 -4.68 -3.62
N MET A 918 -28.27 -5.81 -3.19
CA MET A 918 -26.92 -6.25 -3.50
C MET A 918 -26.98 -7.68 -4.02
N THR A 919 -26.92 -7.83 -5.34
CA THR A 919 -26.95 -9.15 -5.99
C THR A 919 -25.53 -9.56 -6.35
N PRO A 920 -25.02 -10.73 -5.93
CA PRO A 920 -23.73 -11.23 -6.37
C PRO A 920 -23.62 -11.20 -7.89
N MET A 921 -22.54 -10.66 -8.42
CA MET A 921 -22.34 -10.52 -9.86
C MET A 921 -22.36 -11.87 -10.57
N MET A 922 -21.82 -12.91 -9.91
CA MET A 922 -21.92 -14.28 -10.39
C MET A 922 -23.05 -15.02 -9.66
N PRO A 923 -23.97 -15.67 -10.41
CA PRO A 923 -25.05 -16.44 -9.80
C PRO A 923 -24.52 -17.67 -9.06
N ASN A 924 -25.26 -18.12 -8.04
CA ASN A 924 -24.92 -19.34 -7.33
C ASN A 924 -25.14 -20.57 -8.22
N ALA A 925 -24.31 -21.60 -8.05
CA ALA A 925 -24.39 -22.88 -8.79
C ALA A 925 -25.77 -23.58 -8.73
N ARG A 926 -26.61 -23.25 -7.74
CA ARG A 926 -27.97 -23.79 -7.60
C ARG A 926 -28.99 -23.10 -8.51
N ASP A 927 -28.84 -21.81 -8.79
CA ASP A 927 -29.77 -21.02 -9.63
C ASP A 927 -29.57 -21.26 -11.14
N SER A 928 -28.51 -21.99 -11.50
CA SER A 928 -28.24 -22.46 -12.88
C SER A 928 -28.90 -23.80 -13.22
N ASN A 929 -29.47 -24.51 -12.23
CA ASN A 929 -30.11 -25.81 -12.42
C ASN A 929 -31.64 -25.77 -12.48
N ASP A 930 -32.26 -24.58 -12.48
CA ASP A 930 -33.71 -24.45 -12.63
C ASP A 930 -34.15 -24.74 -14.09
N GLU A 931 -34.64 -25.97 -14.24
CA GLU A 931 -35.64 -26.49 -15.19
C GLU A 931 -35.55 -26.05 -16.66
N ILE A 932 -34.85 -26.88 -17.45
CA ILE A 932 -35.19 -27.06 -18.87
C ILE A 932 -36.49 -27.88 -18.92
N VAL A 933 -37.65 -27.23 -18.93
CA VAL A 933 -38.88 -27.84 -19.42
C VAL A 933 -38.79 -27.87 -20.94
N LEU A 934 -38.38 -29.01 -21.50
CA LEU A 934 -38.49 -29.32 -22.92
C LEU A 934 -39.97 -29.51 -23.27
N ASN A 935 -40.63 -28.43 -23.67
CA ASN A 935 -41.92 -28.51 -24.35
C ASN A 935 -41.70 -28.40 -25.86
N GLY A 936 -41.94 -29.52 -26.56
CA GLY A 936 -42.33 -29.52 -27.96
C GLY A 936 -41.18 -29.55 -28.98
N SER A 937 -41.18 -30.62 -29.78
CA SER A 937 -40.31 -30.85 -30.93
C SER A 937 -40.47 -29.80 -32.04
N ALA A 938 -39.54 -28.86 -32.12
CA ALA A 938 -39.19 -28.16 -33.36
C ALA A 938 -37.75 -27.62 -33.25
N ILE A 939 -36.84 -28.17 -34.05
CA ILE A 939 -35.46 -27.68 -34.17
C ILE A 939 -35.50 -26.38 -34.98
N VAL A 940 -35.45 -25.24 -34.30
CA VAL A 940 -35.06 -23.96 -34.91
C VAL A 940 -33.66 -23.64 -34.42
N LYS A 941 -32.67 -23.70 -35.34
CA LYS A 941 -31.31 -23.24 -35.09
C LYS A 941 -31.34 -21.73 -34.83
N SER A 942 -31.04 -21.34 -33.60
CA SER A 942 -30.51 -20.01 -33.29
C SER A 942 -29.04 -20.16 -32.88
N GLU A 943 -28.16 -19.44 -33.57
CA GLU A 943 -26.79 -19.15 -33.13
C GLU A 943 -26.76 -17.73 -32.53
N PRO A 944 -25.74 -17.36 -31.71
CA PRO A 944 -24.50 -18.10 -31.44
C PRO A 944 -24.46 -18.73 -30.04
N GLN A 945 -23.62 -19.76 -29.97
CA GLN A 945 -23.23 -20.54 -28.79
C GLN A 945 -23.29 -19.74 -27.48
N VAL A 946 -24.23 -20.14 -26.61
CA VAL A 946 -24.18 -19.79 -25.19
C VAL A 946 -22.88 -20.38 -24.63
N VAL A 947 -21.86 -19.54 -24.44
CA VAL A 947 -20.64 -19.92 -23.73
C VAL A 947 -21.05 -20.16 -22.28
N PHE A 948 -21.33 -21.41 -21.94
CA PHE A 948 -21.56 -21.80 -20.56
C PHE A 948 -20.28 -21.53 -19.77
N PRO A 949 -20.32 -20.74 -18.68
CA PRO A 949 -19.15 -20.53 -17.86
C PRO A 949 -18.76 -21.86 -17.21
N ASN A 950 -17.49 -22.27 -17.35
CA ASN A 950 -16.93 -23.32 -16.50
C ASN A 950 -16.89 -22.79 -15.08
N LEU A 951 -17.90 -23.15 -14.29
CA LEU A 951 -18.00 -22.74 -12.89
C LEU A 951 -16.99 -23.55 -12.08
N TRP A 952 -15.93 -22.91 -11.64
CA TRP A 952 -14.88 -23.51 -10.83
C TRP A 952 -15.11 -23.15 -9.37
N THR A 953 -15.47 -24.16 -8.56
CA THR A 953 -15.82 -23.99 -7.14
C THR A 953 -14.95 -24.83 -6.18
N PRO A 954 -13.61 -24.66 -6.20
CA PRO A 954 -12.74 -25.42 -5.32
C PRO A 954 -12.99 -25.01 -3.86
N ALA A 955 -13.12 -26.02 -2.99
CA ALA A 955 -13.22 -25.83 -1.55
C ALA A 955 -12.19 -26.68 -0.77
N PRO A 956 -10.88 -26.59 -1.07
CA PRO A 956 -9.89 -27.42 -0.40
C PRO A 956 -9.72 -26.99 1.06
N LYS A 957 -9.59 -27.99 1.92
CA LYS A 957 -9.23 -27.85 3.33
C LYS A 957 -7.98 -28.67 3.59
N MET A 958 -6.94 -28.02 4.12
CA MET A 958 -5.68 -28.66 4.48
C MET A 958 -5.41 -28.43 5.95
N CYS A 959 -5.21 -29.50 6.73
CA CYS A 959 -4.97 -29.42 8.16
C CYS A 959 -3.65 -30.11 8.52
N ALA A 960 -2.88 -29.48 9.40
CA ALA A 960 -1.75 -30.07 10.09
C ALA A 960 -2.14 -30.26 11.56
N GLU A 961 -2.39 -31.50 11.97
CA GLU A 961 -2.97 -31.83 13.28
C GLU A 961 -1.91 -32.45 14.21
N SER A 962 -1.98 -32.11 15.49
CA SER A 962 -1.19 -32.72 16.55
C SER A 962 -2.11 -33.31 17.61
N THR A 963 -2.22 -34.64 17.61
CA THR A 963 -2.98 -35.40 18.61
C THR A 963 -2.27 -35.47 19.97
N VAL A 964 -0.98 -35.12 20.03
CA VAL A 964 -0.22 -35.02 21.29
C VAL A 964 -0.64 -33.77 22.07
N PHE A 965 -0.74 -32.63 21.41
CA PHE A 965 -1.10 -31.35 22.03
C PHE A 965 -2.60 -31.03 21.95
N GLY A 966 -3.38 -31.85 21.24
CA GLY A 966 -4.83 -31.69 21.09
C GLY A 966 -5.23 -30.47 20.24
N LEU A 967 -4.40 -30.08 19.28
CA LEU A 967 -4.65 -28.92 18.41
C LEU A 967 -4.19 -29.18 16.96
N GLY A 968 -4.80 -28.48 16.01
CA GLY A 968 -4.42 -28.50 14.61
C GLY A 968 -4.47 -27.10 13.99
N MET A 969 -3.72 -26.89 12.92
CA MET A 969 -3.77 -25.69 12.11
C MET A 969 -4.37 -26.05 10.75
N CYS A 970 -5.51 -25.45 10.42
CA CYS A 970 -6.24 -25.70 9.19
C CYS A 970 -6.25 -24.45 8.31
N MET A 971 -5.95 -24.62 7.02
CA MET A 971 -6.23 -23.64 5.98
C MET A 971 -7.44 -24.10 5.18
N GLU A 972 -8.47 -23.26 5.16
CA GLU A 972 -9.70 -23.49 4.41
C GLU A 972 -9.77 -22.47 3.26
N SER A 973 -10.08 -22.93 2.06
CA SER A 973 -10.49 -22.03 0.98
C SER A 973 -11.80 -22.44 0.37
N LYS A 974 -12.59 -21.47 -0.06
CA LYS A 974 -13.78 -21.63 -0.89
C LYS A 974 -13.76 -20.53 -1.93
N LEU A 975 -13.54 -20.92 -3.19
CA LEU A 975 -13.59 -20.00 -4.31
C LEU A 975 -14.82 -20.32 -5.16
N GLN A 976 -15.45 -19.29 -5.71
CA GLN A 976 -16.44 -19.45 -6.77
C GLN A 976 -16.01 -18.54 -7.93
N ARG A 977 -15.72 -19.15 -9.08
CA ARG A 977 -15.20 -18.48 -10.28
C ARG A 977 -15.96 -18.92 -11.52
N ALA A 978 -16.21 -17.99 -12.44
CA ALA A 978 -16.51 -18.31 -13.84
C ALA A 978 -15.24 -18.05 -14.65
N TYR A 979 -14.71 -19.11 -15.27
CA TYR A 979 -13.46 -19.01 -16.01
C TYR A 979 -13.71 -18.48 -17.43
N PHE A 980 -13.24 -17.25 -17.69
CA PHE A 980 -13.20 -16.65 -19.02
C PHE A 980 -11.74 -16.45 -19.40
N GLN A 981 -11.19 -17.40 -20.16
CA GLN A 981 -9.75 -17.51 -20.43
C GLN A 981 -9.15 -16.24 -21.08
N GLU A 982 -9.95 -15.53 -21.87
CA GLU A 982 -9.62 -14.25 -22.52
C GLU A 982 -9.63 -13.04 -21.57
N GLU A 983 -10.21 -13.17 -20.37
CA GLU A 983 -10.37 -12.09 -19.39
C GLU A 983 -9.40 -12.24 -18.19
N TYR A 984 -8.25 -12.86 -18.42
CA TYR A 984 -7.17 -12.92 -17.44
C TYR A 984 -6.47 -11.55 -17.34
N PRO A 985 -6.17 -11.02 -16.12
CA PRO A 985 -6.31 -11.65 -14.82
C PRO A 985 -7.61 -11.34 -14.07
N LEU A 986 -8.52 -10.55 -14.66
CA LEU A 986 -9.70 -10.05 -13.96
C LEU A 986 -10.57 -11.18 -13.38
N TYR A 987 -10.78 -12.28 -14.12
CA TYR A 987 -11.60 -13.39 -13.62
C TYR A 987 -11.09 -14.02 -12.32
N TYR A 988 -9.80 -13.91 -11.96
CA TYR A 988 -9.29 -14.42 -10.68
C TYR A 988 -9.88 -13.70 -9.46
N PHE A 989 -10.33 -12.46 -9.65
CA PHE A 989 -10.91 -11.61 -8.61
C PHE A 989 -12.43 -11.50 -8.69
N LEU A 990 -13.03 -11.97 -9.79
CA LEU A 990 -14.48 -11.98 -9.94
C LEU A 990 -15.05 -13.14 -9.12
N GLY A 991 -16.01 -12.83 -8.23
CA GLY A 991 -16.78 -13.80 -7.46
C GLY A 991 -16.33 -14.03 -6.03
N TYR A 992 -17.02 -14.96 -5.38
CA TYR A 992 -16.86 -15.23 -3.98
C TYR A 992 -15.51 -15.87 -3.66
N THR A 993 -14.81 -15.28 -2.70
CA THR A 993 -13.54 -15.74 -2.16
C THR A 993 -13.66 -15.83 -0.66
N HIS A 994 -13.37 -17.01 -0.11
CA HIS A 994 -13.13 -17.20 1.32
C HIS A 994 -11.81 -17.92 1.50
N LEU A 995 -10.89 -17.31 2.22
CA LEU A 995 -9.64 -17.93 2.69
C LEU A 995 -9.60 -17.76 4.19
N ALA A 996 -9.40 -18.84 4.96
CA ALA A 996 -9.31 -18.79 6.40
C ALA A 996 -8.18 -19.66 6.92
N ILE A 997 -7.50 -19.18 7.97
CA ILE A 997 -6.49 -19.91 8.72
C ILE A 997 -6.99 -20.03 10.15
N ASN A 998 -7.22 -21.27 10.58
CA ASN A 998 -7.86 -21.59 11.85
C ASN A 998 -6.92 -22.47 12.70
N ILE A 999 -6.85 -22.19 14.01
CA ILE A 999 -6.44 -23.19 14.99
C ILE A 999 -7.69 -23.94 15.41
N VAL A 1000 -7.68 -25.26 15.32
CA VAL A 1000 -8.83 -26.11 15.68
C VAL A 1000 -8.46 -27.07 16.81
N PRO A 1001 -9.39 -27.40 17.71
CA PRO A 1001 -9.17 -28.47 18.68
C PRO A 1001 -9.14 -29.82 17.95
N VAL A 1002 -8.21 -30.69 18.35
CA VAL A 1002 -8.09 -32.06 17.86
C VAL A 1002 -8.22 -32.99 19.05
N GLN A 1003 -8.93 -34.11 18.90
CA GLN A 1003 -9.08 -35.06 19.99
C GLN A 1003 -7.69 -35.61 20.39
N PRO A 1004 -7.21 -35.35 21.62
CA PRO A 1004 -5.88 -35.79 22.00
C PRO A 1004 -5.89 -37.27 22.38
N ILE A 1005 -4.73 -37.94 22.24
CA ILE A 1005 -4.57 -39.35 22.62
C ILE A 1005 -4.76 -39.54 24.13
N LYS A 1006 -4.32 -38.55 24.93
CA LYS A 1006 -4.52 -38.45 26.38
C LYS A 1006 -5.11 -37.09 26.74
N PRO A 1007 -5.82 -36.96 27.88
CA PRO A 1007 -6.30 -35.65 28.33
C PRO A 1007 -5.16 -34.64 28.46
N VAL A 1008 -5.35 -33.44 27.90
CA VAL A 1008 -4.39 -32.33 27.98
C VAL A 1008 -5.01 -31.22 28.82
N GLU A 1009 -4.44 -31.02 30.01
CA GLU A 1009 -4.77 -29.93 30.94
C GLU A 1009 -4.00 -28.64 30.63
N LYS A 1010 -2.75 -28.74 30.15
CA LYS A 1010 -1.93 -27.61 29.70
C LYS A 1010 -0.80 -28.05 28.75
N ILE A 1011 -0.29 -27.13 27.94
CA ILE A 1011 0.89 -27.31 27.10
C ILE A 1011 2.04 -26.55 27.75
N HIS A 1012 3.08 -27.28 28.16
CA HIS A 1012 4.26 -26.76 28.84
C HIS A 1012 5.46 -26.76 27.88
N LEU A 1013 6.02 -25.57 27.64
CA LEU A 1013 7.28 -25.40 26.94
C LEU A 1013 8.36 -25.06 27.97
N GLU A 1014 9.44 -25.83 28.01
CA GLU A 1014 10.60 -25.58 28.85
C GLU A 1014 11.83 -25.41 27.97
N VAL A 1015 12.60 -24.34 28.20
CA VAL A 1015 13.93 -24.15 27.63
C VAL A 1015 14.91 -24.08 28.79
N ASN A 1016 15.85 -25.02 28.79
CA ASN A 1016 16.91 -25.09 29.79
C ASN A 1016 18.27 -25.08 29.09
N ALA A 1017 19.02 -24.00 29.32
CA ALA A 1017 20.39 -23.84 28.85
C ALA A 1017 21.33 -23.87 30.07
N GLY A 1018 21.42 -25.01 30.75
CA GLY A 1018 22.12 -25.14 32.03
C GLY A 1018 23.59 -24.65 32.05
N PRO A 1019 24.17 -24.42 33.24
CA PRO A 1019 25.57 -24.04 33.37
C PRO A 1019 26.47 -25.27 33.18
N GLY A 1020 26.90 -25.54 31.94
CA GLY A 1020 27.91 -26.57 31.70
C GLY A 1020 29.18 -26.30 32.55
N ARG A 1021 29.75 -27.35 33.16
CA ARG A 1021 30.99 -27.29 33.98
C ARG A 1021 32.22 -26.80 33.23
N HIS A 1022 32.12 -26.68 31.90
CA HIS A 1022 33.02 -25.87 31.11
C HIS A 1022 32.26 -24.64 30.64
N PRO A 1023 32.74 -23.42 30.93
CA PRO A 1023 32.15 -22.21 30.36
C PRO A 1023 32.44 -22.22 28.86
N ILE A 1024 31.61 -22.94 28.10
CA ILE A 1024 31.55 -22.76 26.66
C ILE A 1024 31.01 -21.36 26.50
N ASN A 1025 31.90 -20.45 26.14
CA ASN A 1025 31.55 -19.11 25.73
C ASN A 1025 30.43 -19.28 24.68
N ALA A 1026 29.28 -18.62 24.83
CA ALA A 1026 28.21 -18.70 23.82
C ALA A 1026 28.77 -18.42 22.41
N ARG A 1027 29.86 -17.65 22.35
CA ARG A 1027 30.74 -17.46 21.20
C ARG A 1027 31.31 -18.75 20.59
N GLN A 1028 31.83 -19.71 21.37
CA GLN A 1028 32.32 -20.99 20.85
C GLN A 1028 31.19 -21.87 20.31
N LEU A 1029 30.03 -21.90 20.97
CA LEU A 1029 28.88 -22.68 20.47
C LEU A 1029 28.30 -22.06 19.19
N LEU A 1030 28.12 -20.73 19.16
CA LEU A 1030 27.68 -20.00 17.97
C LEU A 1030 28.74 -19.98 16.87
N GLU A 1031 30.03 -19.92 17.19
CA GLU A 1031 31.13 -20.07 16.22
C GLU A 1031 31.21 -21.50 15.68
N THR A 1032 30.95 -22.53 16.48
CA THR A 1032 30.84 -23.93 16.04
C THR A 1032 29.63 -24.12 15.14
N LEU A 1033 28.44 -23.67 15.55
CA LEU A 1033 27.23 -23.70 14.72
C LEU A 1033 27.43 -22.87 13.44
N ARG A 1034 28.16 -21.76 13.51
CA ARG A 1034 28.57 -20.96 12.34
C ARG A 1034 29.62 -21.63 11.48
N ARG A 1035 30.62 -22.31 12.04
CA ARG A 1035 31.66 -23.05 11.30
C ARG A 1035 31.06 -24.26 10.60
N LEU A 1036 30.12 -24.95 11.23
CA LEU A 1036 29.29 -25.98 10.59
C LEU A 1036 28.44 -25.41 9.46
N SER A 1037 28.02 -24.14 9.55
CA SER A 1037 27.35 -23.41 8.47
C SER A 1037 28.30 -22.76 7.42
N LYS A 1038 29.60 -22.63 7.72
CA LYS A 1038 30.62 -21.96 6.90
C LYS A 1038 31.89 -22.79 6.83
N VAL A 1039 31.97 -23.68 5.83
CA VAL A 1039 33.17 -24.46 5.54
C VAL A 1039 34.27 -23.57 4.94
N SER A 1040 35.41 -23.42 5.64
CA SER A 1040 36.75 -23.25 5.03
C SER A 1040 37.88 -23.56 6.03
N VAL A 1041 39.01 -24.02 5.47
CA VAL A 1041 40.01 -24.98 5.99
C VAL A 1041 41.27 -24.31 6.60
N VAL A 1042 41.91 -24.95 7.60
CA VAL A 1042 43.39 -24.99 7.71
C VAL A 1042 43.88 -26.39 8.11
N ARG A 1043 44.85 -26.93 7.35
CA ARG A 1043 45.59 -28.17 7.62
C ARG A 1043 47.05 -27.81 7.95
N ARG A 1044 47.61 -28.30 9.06
CA ARG A 1044 49.07 -28.46 9.24
C ARG A 1044 49.39 -29.80 9.93
N HIS A 1045 50.54 -30.35 9.56
CA HIS A 1045 51.03 -31.70 9.78
C HIS A 1045 51.64 -31.97 11.17
N LEU A 1046 51.45 -33.23 11.62
CA LEU A 1046 52.34 -34.16 12.37
C LEU A 1046 53.01 -33.72 13.69
N LEU A 1047 52.76 -34.47 14.79
CA LEU A 1047 53.71 -35.40 15.46
C LEU A 1047 53.07 -36.04 16.73
N CYS A 1048 53.59 -37.22 17.09
CA CYS A 1048 53.05 -38.22 18.03
C CYS A 1048 53.16 -37.89 19.55
N VAL A 1049 52.48 -38.77 20.32
CA VAL A 1049 52.78 -39.30 21.67
C VAL A 1049 51.89 -38.80 22.83
N GLY A 1050 51.18 -39.75 23.46
CA GLY A 1050 51.17 -39.85 24.92
C GLY A 1050 49.92 -39.45 25.71
N SER A 1051 49.07 -40.45 25.97
CA SER A 1051 48.39 -40.77 27.25
C SER A 1051 47.30 -39.87 27.88
N HIS A 1052 46.14 -40.53 28.06
CA HIS A 1052 45.20 -40.51 29.20
C HIS A 1052 44.58 -39.20 29.69
N ILE A 1053 43.31 -38.95 29.32
CA ILE A 1053 42.32 -38.27 30.20
C ILE A 1053 40.93 -38.91 29.98
N LEU A 1054 40.22 -39.11 31.10
CA LEU A 1054 39.00 -39.88 31.32
C LEU A 1054 37.84 -39.62 30.34
N GLU A 1055 37.11 -40.69 30.03
CA GLU A 1055 35.76 -40.64 29.45
C GLU A 1055 34.81 -39.87 30.40
N ALA A 1056 34.51 -38.62 30.06
CA ALA A 1056 33.36 -37.91 30.61
C ALA A 1056 32.15 -38.15 29.71
N SER A 1057 31.02 -38.58 30.29
CA SER A 1057 29.73 -38.65 29.59
C SER A 1057 29.34 -37.25 29.09
N PRO A 1058 28.97 -37.08 27.79
CA PRO A 1058 28.66 -35.77 27.24
C PRO A 1058 27.37 -35.20 27.88
N GLU A 1059 27.49 -34.07 28.58
CA GLU A 1059 26.34 -33.31 29.11
C GLU A 1059 25.65 -32.51 27.98
N ALA A 1060 24.32 -32.46 27.98
CA ALA A 1060 23.55 -31.68 27.02
C ALA A 1060 23.77 -30.17 27.26
N VAL A 1061 24.12 -29.42 26.20
CA VAL A 1061 24.42 -27.98 26.27
C VAL A 1061 23.14 -27.14 26.19
N PHE A 1062 22.09 -27.69 25.58
CA PHE A 1062 20.82 -27.02 25.39
C PHE A 1062 19.70 -28.06 25.34
N ASN A 1063 18.64 -27.83 26.11
CA ASN A 1063 17.48 -28.71 26.19
C ASN A 1063 16.19 -27.89 25.98
N VAL A 1064 15.32 -28.39 25.10
CA VAL A 1064 13.99 -27.83 24.85
C VAL A 1064 12.96 -28.94 24.98
N ARG A 1065 11.97 -28.74 25.83
CA ARG A 1065 10.85 -29.65 26.00
C ARG A 1065 9.56 -28.98 25.61
N ALA A 1066 8.73 -29.70 24.87
CA ALA A 1066 7.35 -29.33 24.58
C ALA A 1066 6.45 -30.48 25.03
N LEU A 1067 5.71 -30.29 26.11
CA LEU A 1067 4.98 -31.34 26.81
C LEU A 1067 3.50 -31.00 26.95
N ALA A 1068 2.63 -31.94 26.61
CA ALA A 1068 1.24 -31.97 26.99
C ALA A 1068 1.12 -32.59 28.39
N MET A 1069 0.56 -31.83 29.33
CA MET A 1069 0.40 -32.20 30.73
C MET A 1069 -1.08 -32.56 30.97
N GLY A 1070 -1.38 -33.68 31.64
CA GLY A 1070 -2.78 -34.09 31.93
C GLY A 1070 -3.00 -35.58 32.27
N GLY A 1071 -1.92 -36.33 32.54
CA GLY A 1071 -1.94 -37.72 33.01
C GLY A 1071 -0.72 -38.02 33.91
N ILE A 1072 -0.54 -39.27 34.35
CA ILE A 1072 0.55 -39.68 35.28
C ILE A 1072 1.95 -39.37 34.72
N LYS A 1073 2.12 -39.39 33.38
CA LYS A 1073 3.33 -38.98 32.68
C LYS A 1073 2.99 -38.02 31.53
N PRO A 1074 3.77 -36.94 31.34
CA PRO A 1074 3.57 -36.01 30.24
C PRO A 1074 3.93 -36.64 28.90
N GLU A 1075 3.23 -36.24 27.84
CA GLU A 1075 3.52 -36.65 26.46
C GLU A 1075 4.03 -35.48 25.64
N GLY A 1076 4.98 -35.68 24.75
CA GLY A 1076 5.55 -34.56 24.02
C GLY A 1076 6.86 -34.87 23.34
N PHE A 1077 7.70 -33.85 23.22
CA PHE A 1077 9.02 -33.96 22.62
C PHE A 1077 10.07 -33.31 23.52
N ASP A 1078 11.20 -33.98 23.66
CA ASP A 1078 12.41 -33.47 24.30
C ASP A 1078 13.51 -33.42 23.23
N ALA A 1079 14.02 -32.22 22.98
CA ALA A 1079 15.12 -31.96 22.08
C ALA A 1079 16.36 -31.57 22.89
N SER A 1080 17.41 -32.39 22.79
CA SER A 1080 18.68 -32.19 23.47
C SER A 1080 19.82 -32.05 22.47
N LEU A 1081 20.60 -30.98 22.62
CA LEU A 1081 21.79 -30.71 21.82
C LEU A 1081 23.04 -31.07 22.64
N TYR A 1082 23.83 -31.99 22.10
CA TYR A 1082 25.12 -32.40 22.63
C TYR A 1082 26.24 -31.85 21.75
N TYR A 1083 27.29 -31.36 22.39
CA TYR A 1083 28.48 -30.88 21.71
C TYR A 1083 29.70 -31.56 22.32
N THR A 1084 30.45 -32.30 21.50
CA THR A 1084 31.68 -32.96 21.94
C THR A 1084 32.86 -32.37 21.18
N PRO A 1085 33.70 -31.54 21.80
CA PRO A 1085 34.93 -31.07 21.17
C PRO A 1085 35.96 -32.21 21.14
N ARG A 1086 36.13 -32.88 20.00
CA ARG A 1086 37.27 -33.78 19.75
C ARG A 1086 38.38 -33.00 19.03
N ALA A 1087 39.64 -33.32 19.35
CA ALA A 1087 40.84 -32.56 18.97
C ALA A 1087 41.03 -32.24 17.47
N GLN A 1088 40.23 -32.82 16.55
CA GLN A 1088 40.27 -32.51 15.11
C GLN A 1088 38.90 -32.50 14.41
N LEU A 1089 37.78 -32.75 15.10
CA LEU A 1089 36.43 -32.79 14.52
C LEU A 1089 35.42 -32.23 15.54
N GLU A 1090 34.72 -31.14 15.19
CA GLU A 1090 33.58 -30.64 15.94
C GLU A 1090 32.37 -31.55 15.64
N ASP A 1091 31.96 -32.37 16.60
CA ASP A 1091 30.81 -33.29 16.49
C ASP A 1091 29.62 -32.68 17.24
N VAL A 1092 28.57 -32.34 16.48
CA VAL A 1092 27.31 -31.83 17.03
C VAL A 1092 26.25 -32.90 16.84
N GLN A 1093 25.63 -33.28 17.95
CA GLN A 1093 24.56 -34.26 17.96
C GLN A 1093 23.29 -33.62 18.51
N LEU A 1094 22.23 -33.53 17.69
CA LEU A 1094 20.89 -33.16 18.15
C LEU A 1094 20.04 -34.42 18.18
N ILE A 1095 19.49 -34.72 19.35
CA ILE A 1095 18.55 -35.81 19.59
C ILE A 1095 17.20 -35.20 19.93
N VAL A 1096 16.17 -35.51 19.16
CA VAL A 1096 14.78 -35.20 19.49
C VAL A 1096 14.09 -36.51 19.79
N SER A 1097 13.68 -36.72 21.03
CA SER A 1097 12.94 -37.90 21.47
C SER A 1097 11.49 -37.55 21.77
N GLN A 1098 10.57 -38.41 21.32
CA GLN A 1098 9.22 -38.39 21.86
C GLN A 1098 9.27 -38.78 23.34
N THR A 1099 8.45 -38.13 24.17
CA THR A 1099 8.30 -38.40 25.60
C THR A 1099 6.90 -38.98 25.83
N GLY A 1100 6.80 -40.09 26.56
CA GLY A 1100 5.53 -40.80 26.82
C GLY A 1100 5.72 -42.32 27.04
N GLU A 1101 4.68 -43.02 27.50
CA GLU A 1101 4.74 -44.47 27.83
C GLU A 1101 4.94 -45.37 26.61
N ALA A 1102 4.48 -44.95 25.42
CA ALA A 1102 4.65 -45.65 24.15
C ALA A 1102 5.70 -44.98 23.23
N ALA A 1103 6.54 -44.10 23.79
CA ALA A 1103 7.50 -43.33 23.00
C ALA A 1103 8.63 -44.22 22.47
N ASN A 1104 8.60 -44.49 21.16
CA ASN A 1104 9.65 -45.20 20.43
C ASN A 1104 10.30 -44.32 19.35
N TRP A 1105 9.69 -43.19 19.02
CA TRP A 1105 10.16 -42.32 17.96
C TRP A 1105 11.29 -41.40 18.45
N LYS A 1106 12.38 -41.38 17.71
CA LYS A 1106 13.50 -40.46 17.90
C LYS A 1106 14.00 -39.94 16.55
N LEU A 1107 14.53 -38.73 16.55
CA LEU A 1107 15.29 -38.12 15.48
C LEU A 1107 16.70 -37.87 16.01
N CYS A 1108 17.69 -38.47 15.37
CA CYS A 1108 19.09 -38.33 15.69
C CYS A 1108 19.77 -37.67 14.50
N THR A 1109 20.34 -36.51 14.75
CA THR A 1109 21.11 -35.77 13.76
C THR A 1109 22.53 -35.67 14.26
N ASN A 1110 23.46 -36.20 13.47
CA ASN A 1110 24.88 -36.07 13.73
C ASN A 1110 25.47 -35.23 12.59
N ALA A 1111 26.04 -34.10 12.95
CA ALA A 1111 26.72 -33.23 12.01
C ALA A 1111 28.20 -33.21 12.34
N VAL A 1112 28.99 -33.67 11.37
CA VAL A 1112 30.44 -33.60 11.36
C VAL A 1112 30.82 -32.67 10.20
N VAL A 1113 31.97 -32.00 10.30
CA VAL A 1113 32.49 -31.14 9.22
C VAL A 1113 32.37 -31.87 7.86
N GLU A 1114 31.69 -31.24 6.88
CA GLU A 1114 31.39 -31.74 5.52
C GLU A 1114 30.34 -32.86 5.38
N LYS A 1115 29.82 -33.44 6.48
CA LYS A 1115 28.82 -34.53 6.44
C LYS A 1115 27.76 -34.39 7.53
N ALA A 1116 26.51 -34.28 7.12
CA ALA A 1116 25.36 -34.36 8.03
C ALA A 1116 24.62 -35.68 7.81
N HIS A 1117 24.34 -36.38 8.89
CA HIS A 1117 23.56 -37.61 8.88
C HIS A 1117 22.31 -37.44 9.74
N VAL A 1118 21.15 -37.63 9.14
CA VAL A 1118 19.84 -37.53 9.79
C VAL A 1118 19.21 -38.92 9.80
N ARG A 1119 18.83 -39.41 10.97
CA ARG A 1119 18.10 -40.68 11.14
C ARG A 1119 16.87 -40.46 12.00
N TRP A 1120 15.77 -41.09 11.65
CA TRP A 1120 14.53 -40.94 12.42
C TRP A 1120 13.63 -42.17 12.35
N GLY A 1121 12.61 -42.18 13.20
CA GLY A 1121 11.70 -43.32 13.38
C GLY A 1121 11.98 -44.04 14.69
N ALA A 1122 11.64 -45.33 14.75
CA ALA A 1122 11.88 -46.15 15.94
C ALA A 1122 13.38 -46.14 16.28
N GLU A 1123 13.75 -45.55 17.41
CA GLU A 1123 15.13 -45.45 17.90
C GLU A 1123 16.15 -44.92 16.86
N CYS A 1124 15.74 -44.00 15.98
CA CYS A 1124 16.58 -43.46 14.91
C CYS A 1124 17.09 -44.52 13.90
N GLN A 1125 16.33 -45.60 13.67
CA GLN A 1125 16.75 -46.69 12.77
C GLN A 1125 15.85 -46.87 11.54
N SER A 1126 14.61 -46.37 11.56
CA SER A 1126 13.63 -46.67 10.50
C SER A 1126 13.91 -45.96 9.17
N TYR A 1127 14.42 -44.73 9.23
CA TYR A 1127 14.66 -43.88 8.07
C TYR A 1127 16.00 -43.16 8.19
N SER A 1128 16.63 -42.90 7.06
CA SER A 1128 17.93 -42.23 7.02
C SER A 1128 18.14 -41.41 5.76
N MET A 1129 18.78 -40.27 5.98
CA MET A 1129 19.22 -39.35 4.95
C MET A 1129 20.60 -38.83 5.33
N SER A 1130 21.47 -38.70 4.34
CA SER A 1130 22.80 -38.13 4.52
C SER A 1130 23.04 -37.06 3.48
N MET A 1131 23.63 -35.97 3.93
CA MET A 1131 24.04 -34.86 3.09
C MET A 1131 25.55 -34.75 3.18
N GLN A 1132 26.20 -34.75 2.03
CA GLN A 1132 27.62 -34.52 1.91
C GLN A 1132 27.83 -33.20 1.17
N VAL A 1133 28.66 -32.33 1.74
CA VAL A 1133 29.04 -31.06 1.12
C VAL A 1133 30.53 -31.13 0.86
N GLY A 1134 30.91 -31.08 -0.41
CA GLY A 1134 32.31 -31.11 -0.83
C GLY A 1134 32.67 -29.87 -1.64
N THR A 1135 33.90 -29.38 -1.45
CA THR A 1135 34.51 -28.38 -2.33
C THR A 1135 35.61 -29.03 -3.16
N SER A 1136 35.55 -28.94 -4.49
CA SER A 1136 36.66 -29.39 -5.34
C SER A 1136 37.59 -28.22 -5.66
N HIS A 1137 38.85 -28.34 -5.25
CA HIS A 1137 39.89 -27.35 -5.56
C HIS A 1137 41.12 -28.08 -6.14
N GLN A 1138 41.08 -28.42 -7.43
CA GLN A 1138 42.28 -28.84 -8.16
C GLN A 1138 42.95 -27.60 -8.76
N ARG A 1139 44.29 -27.53 -8.76
CA ARG A 1139 45.04 -26.45 -9.43
C ARG A 1139 44.60 -26.39 -10.90
N GLY A 1140 43.97 -25.30 -11.30
CA GLY A 1140 43.52 -25.06 -12.68
C GLY A 1140 42.00 -25.15 -12.94
N THR A 1141 41.18 -25.59 -11.96
CA THR A 1141 39.70 -25.61 -12.09
C THR A 1141 39.02 -24.60 -11.17
N ARG A 1142 37.87 -24.06 -11.62
CA ARG A 1142 37.10 -23.02 -10.89
C ARG A 1142 36.52 -23.59 -9.59
N PRO A 1143 36.45 -22.81 -8.49
CA PRO A 1143 35.91 -23.30 -7.23
C PRO A 1143 34.46 -23.73 -7.42
N ALA A 1144 34.17 -24.95 -6.97
CA ALA A 1144 32.86 -25.57 -7.08
C ALA A 1144 32.42 -26.10 -5.72
N LEU A 1145 31.21 -25.75 -5.33
CA LEU A 1145 30.53 -26.31 -4.17
C LEU A 1145 29.54 -27.35 -4.68
N LYS A 1146 29.70 -28.59 -4.23
CA LYS A 1146 28.78 -29.68 -4.55
C LYS A 1146 28.14 -30.16 -3.26
N ALA A 1147 26.82 -30.13 -3.23
CA ALA A 1147 26.01 -30.76 -2.19
C ALA A 1147 25.34 -31.99 -2.79
N THR A 1148 25.56 -33.15 -2.17
CA THR A 1148 24.91 -34.40 -2.56
C THR A 1148 24.06 -34.91 -1.41
N LEU A 1149 22.78 -35.08 -1.67
CA LEU A 1149 21.80 -35.66 -0.76
C LEU A 1149 21.56 -37.12 -1.17
N HIS A 1150 21.76 -38.03 -0.23
CA HIS A 1150 21.46 -39.45 -0.40
C HIS A 1150 20.42 -39.88 0.63
N TRP A 1151 19.50 -40.75 0.25
CA TRP A 1151 18.52 -41.34 1.17
C TRP A 1151 18.42 -42.84 0.95
N ALA A 1152 18.47 -43.63 2.03
CA ALA A 1152 18.33 -45.09 1.92
C ALA A 1152 16.86 -45.51 1.95
N LYS A 1153 16.13 -45.06 2.97
CA LYS A 1153 14.70 -45.31 3.16
C LYS A 1153 14.04 -44.06 3.74
N VAL A 1154 12.96 -43.61 3.11
CA VAL A 1154 12.14 -42.48 3.54
C VAL A 1154 10.67 -42.92 3.66
N PRO A 1155 9.86 -42.28 4.53
CA PRO A 1155 8.44 -42.60 4.65
C PRO A 1155 7.65 -42.44 3.35
N GLU A 1156 6.58 -43.21 3.19
CA GLU A 1156 5.72 -43.19 1.99
C GLU A 1156 5.10 -41.80 1.74
N TYR A 1157 4.71 -41.08 2.80
CA TYR A 1157 4.19 -39.71 2.64
C TYR A 1157 5.24 -38.74 2.05
N MET A 1158 6.53 -38.89 2.39
CA MET A 1158 7.61 -38.10 1.79
C MET A 1158 7.82 -38.46 0.32
N VAL A 1159 7.64 -39.74 -0.04
CA VAL A 1159 7.67 -40.18 -1.44
C VAL A 1159 6.53 -39.54 -2.23
N THR A 1160 5.31 -39.53 -1.68
CA THR A 1160 4.13 -38.91 -2.32
C THR A 1160 4.28 -37.40 -2.44
N MET A 1161 4.74 -36.72 -1.38
CA MET A 1161 5.02 -35.28 -1.41
C MET A 1161 6.12 -34.95 -2.41
N GLY A 1162 7.21 -35.72 -2.44
CA GLY A 1162 8.29 -35.59 -3.42
C GLY A 1162 7.79 -35.73 -4.85
N LYS A 1163 6.94 -36.73 -5.14
CA LYS A 1163 6.30 -36.90 -6.46
C LYS A 1163 5.39 -35.73 -6.85
N SER A 1164 4.73 -35.10 -5.87
CA SER A 1164 3.89 -33.91 -6.10
C SER A 1164 4.76 -32.70 -6.46
N ILE A 1165 5.81 -32.45 -5.67
CA ILE A 1165 6.80 -31.38 -5.91
C ILE A 1165 7.48 -31.57 -7.27
N ASP A 1166 7.87 -32.79 -7.62
CA ASP A 1166 8.53 -33.15 -8.89
C ASP A 1166 7.73 -32.69 -10.13
N ARG A 1167 6.38 -32.64 -10.04
CA ARG A 1167 5.52 -32.17 -11.15
C ARG A 1167 5.60 -30.67 -11.38
N TYR A 1168 5.95 -29.87 -10.37
CA TYR A 1168 6.02 -28.41 -10.46
C TYR A 1168 7.42 -27.90 -10.80
N ILE A 1169 8.47 -28.67 -10.49
CA ILE A 1169 9.87 -28.25 -10.66
C ILE A 1169 10.19 -27.80 -12.10
N PRO A 1170 9.80 -28.53 -13.17
CA PRO A 1170 10.04 -28.06 -14.55
C PRO A 1170 9.39 -26.71 -14.86
N GLY A 1171 8.14 -26.49 -14.42
CA GLY A 1171 7.43 -25.23 -14.62
C GLY A 1171 8.08 -24.06 -13.88
N VAL A 1172 8.49 -24.27 -12.63
CA VAL A 1172 9.23 -23.26 -11.85
C VAL A 1172 10.62 -23.01 -12.44
N ALA A 1173 11.32 -24.05 -12.88
CA ALA A 1173 12.61 -23.93 -13.54
C ALA A 1173 12.50 -23.07 -14.82
N LEU A 1174 11.46 -23.30 -15.63
CA LEU A 1174 11.16 -22.50 -16.83
C LEU A 1174 10.90 -21.03 -16.48
N LEU A 1175 10.06 -20.75 -15.47
CA LEU A 1175 9.79 -19.39 -14.99
C LEU A 1175 11.06 -18.68 -14.49
N LEU A 1176 11.99 -19.44 -13.89
CA LEU A 1176 13.29 -18.95 -13.42
C LEU A 1176 14.38 -18.99 -14.51
N ALA A 1177 14.03 -19.24 -15.78
CA ALA A 1177 14.93 -19.32 -16.92
C ALA A 1177 16.06 -20.38 -16.79
N PHE A 1178 15.79 -21.47 -16.08
CA PHE A 1178 16.62 -22.67 -16.10
C PHE A 1178 16.27 -23.52 -17.32
N LYS A 1179 17.28 -24.20 -17.86
CA LYS A 1179 17.12 -25.20 -18.92
C LYS A 1179 16.96 -26.58 -18.29
N GLU A 1180 16.13 -27.41 -18.90
CA GLU A 1180 15.93 -28.81 -18.52
C GLU A 1180 16.64 -29.73 -19.51
N GLU A 1181 17.24 -30.80 -18.99
CA GLU A 1181 17.83 -31.88 -19.76
C GLU A 1181 17.39 -33.24 -19.16
N HIS A 1182 16.74 -34.08 -19.95
CA HIS A 1182 16.30 -35.41 -19.52
C HIS A 1182 17.48 -36.39 -19.49
N LEU A 1183 18.15 -36.46 -18.34
CA LEU A 1183 19.22 -37.40 -18.03
C LEU A 1183 18.81 -38.31 -16.88
N SER A 1184 18.98 -39.63 -17.06
CA SER A 1184 18.75 -40.63 -16.00
C SER A 1184 19.91 -40.60 -15.00
N ASN A 1185 19.66 -40.09 -13.79
CA ASN A 1185 20.64 -40.00 -12.71
C ASN A 1185 20.38 -41.09 -11.63
N HIS A 1186 21.18 -41.13 -10.58
CA HIS A 1186 21.01 -42.09 -9.47
C HIS A 1186 19.62 -41.95 -8.81
N LYS A 1187 18.92 -43.08 -8.62
CA LYS A 1187 17.50 -43.11 -8.19
C LYS A 1187 17.24 -42.62 -6.77
N GLN A 1188 18.25 -42.66 -5.90
CA GLN A 1188 18.16 -42.31 -4.47
C GLN A 1188 19.16 -41.21 -4.09
N GLU A 1189 19.50 -40.38 -5.06
CA GLU A 1189 20.44 -39.28 -4.91
C GLU A 1189 19.91 -38.03 -5.61
N MET A 1190 20.14 -36.88 -4.98
CA MET A 1190 19.99 -35.58 -5.60
C MET A 1190 21.29 -34.83 -5.39
N SER A 1191 21.79 -34.19 -6.45
CA SER A 1191 22.99 -33.36 -6.31
C SER A 1191 22.77 -31.97 -6.87
N ALA A 1192 23.25 -30.98 -6.12
CA ALA A 1192 23.30 -29.60 -6.56
C ALA A 1192 24.76 -29.18 -6.62
N SER A 1193 25.12 -28.50 -7.70
CA SER A 1193 26.45 -27.94 -7.90
C SER A 1193 26.35 -26.47 -8.24
N VAL A 1194 27.18 -25.69 -7.57
CA VAL A 1194 27.37 -24.27 -7.82
C VAL A 1194 28.83 -24.06 -8.16
N VAL A 1195 29.10 -23.63 -9.38
CA VAL A 1195 30.45 -23.41 -9.89
C VAL A 1195 30.63 -21.93 -10.15
N ALA A 1196 31.71 -21.35 -9.64
CA ALA A 1196 32.05 -19.96 -9.96
C ALA A 1196 32.25 -19.82 -11.48
N ALA A 1197 31.46 -18.98 -12.13
CA ALA A 1197 31.59 -18.70 -13.55
C ALA A 1197 32.47 -17.46 -13.79
N SER A 1198 32.34 -16.43 -12.93
CA SER A 1198 33.19 -15.25 -12.82
C SER A 1198 33.27 -14.80 -11.35
N ALA A 1199 33.88 -13.63 -11.07
CA ALA A 1199 33.89 -13.05 -9.73
C ALA A 1199 32.50 -12.70 -9.19
N ASP A 1200 31.52 -12.52 -10.08
CA ASP A 1200 30.16 -12.04 -9.81
C ASP A 1200 29.06 -12.87 -10.51
N SER A 1201 29.39 -14.07 -10.98
CA SER A 1201 28.43 -14.99 -11.56
C SER A 1201 28.73 -16.45 -11.23
N ILE A 1202 27.67 -17.25 -11.15
CA ILE A 1202 27.70 -18.68 -10.85
C ILE A 1202 26.96 -19.48 -11.90
N ASN A 1203 27.42 -20.71 -12.12
CA ASN A 1203 26.66 -21.73 -12.83
C ASN A 1203 26.01 -22.64 -11.79
N VAL A 1204 24.71 -22.82 -11.88
CA VAL A 1204 23.94 -23.71 -11.01
C VAL A 1204 23.45 -24.88 -11.84
N SER A 1205 23.67 -26.10 -11.34
CA SER A 1205 23.11 -27.32 -11.90
C SER A 1205 22.57 -28.19 -10.78
N VAL A 1206 21.33 -28.64 -10.93
CA VAL A 1206 20.63 -29.51 -9.99
C VAL A 1206 20.22 -30.78 -10.74
N ARG A 1207 20.76 -31.91 -10.30
CA ARG A 1207 20.50 -33.23 -10.86
C ARG A 1207 19.46 -33.94 -10.00
N PHE A 1208 18.31 -34.21 -10.60
CA PHE A 1208 17.26 -35.06 -10.06
C PHE A 1208 17.34 -36.46 -10.67
N PRO A 1209 16.73 -37.49 -10.07
CA PRO A 1209 16.79 -38.86 -10.58
C PRO A 1209 16.39 -39.02 -12.07
N LYS A 1210 15.47 -38.20 -12.59
CA LYS A 1210 14.92 -38.33 -13.96
C LYS A 1210 15.33 -37.24 -14.95
N TYR A 1211 15.86 -36.12 -14.46
CA TYR A 1211 16.21 -34.96 -15.27
C TYR A 1211 17.20 -34.06 -14.51
N THR A 1212 17.83 -33.15 -15.23
CA THR A 1212 18.73 -32.14 -14.67
C THR A 1212 18.22 -30.77 -15.08
N VAL A 1213 18.16 -29.84 -14.14
CA VAL A 1213 17.92 -28.43 -14.45
C VAL A 1213 19.20 -27.65 -14.24
N TYR A 1214 19.53 -26.74 -15.14
CA TYR A 1214 20.73 -25.94 -15.04
C TYR A 1214 20.55 -24.53 -15.61
N ARG A 1215 21.33 -23.59 -15.06
CA ARG A 1215 21.41 -22.22 -15.56
C ARG A 1215 22.83 -21.71 -15.36
N GLN A 1216 23.35 -21.09 -16.41
CA GLN A 1216 24.70 -20.56 -16.45
C GLN A 1216 24.70 -19.04 -16.24
N ALA A 1217 25.82 -18.50 -15.77
CA ALA A 1217 26.06 -17.07 -15.60
C ALA A 1217 24.99 -16.33 -14.76
N ILE A 1218 24.48 -16.97 -13.71
CA ILE A 1218 23.57 -16.33 -12.75
C ILE A 1218 24.38 -15.29 -11.98
N SER A 1219 24.01 -14.02 -12.09
CA SER A 1219 24.75 -12.96 -11.43
C SER A 1219 24.47 -12.93 -9.93
N THR A 1220 25.51 -12.84 -9.11
CA THR A 1220 25.42 -12.84 -7.64
C THR A 1220 25.66 -11.43 -7.06
N PRO A 1221 24.94 -11.05 -6.00
CA PRO A 1221 25.15 -9.77 -5.31
C PRO A 1221 26.42 -9.76 -4.43
N PHE A 1222 27.07 -10.91 -4.25
CA PHE A 1222 28.31 -11.08 -3.50
C PHE A 1222 29.43 -11.55 -4.43
N ALA A 1223 30.67 -11.12 -4.16
CA ALA A 1223 31.84 -11.65 -4.86
C ALA A 1223 32.08 -13.11 -4.43
N VAL A 1224 32.22 -14.02 -5.39
CA VAL A 1224 32.48 -15.46 -5.14
C VAL A 1224 33.91 -15.69 -4.59
N ALA A 1225 34.71 -14.62 -4.43
CA ALA A 1225 36.14 -14.64 -4.15
C ALA A 1225 36.58 -14.94 -2.69
N ASN A 1226 35.68 -15.35 -1.79
CA ASN A 1226 36.04 -15.70 -0.40
C ASN A 1226 36.18 -17.22 -0.15
N PHE A 1227 36.74 -17.96 -1.12
CA PHE A 1227 37.31 -19.30 -0.86
C PHE A 1227 38.82 -19.25 -0.54
N GLN A 1228 39.45 -18.07 -0.50
CA GLN A 1228 40.85 -17.89 -0.15
C GLN A 1228 40.98 -17.35 1.28
N GLY A 1229 41.42 -18.22 2.20
CA GLY A 1229 41.89 -17.82 3.53
C GLY A 1229 43.32 -17.31 3.48
N THR A 1230 43.55 -16.21 4.20
CA THR A 1230 44.81 -15.51 4.48
C THR A 1230 45.95 -16.43 4.95
N GLU A 1231 47.06 -16.45 4.22
CA GLU A 1231 48.39 -16.75 4.78
C GLU A 1231 48.84 -15.55 5.61
N ALA A 1232 49.01 -15.75 6.93
CA ALA A 1232 49.66 -14.78 7.79
C ALA A 1232 51.18 -14.95 7.69
N ASN A 1233 51.88 -13.84 7.44
CA ASN A 1233 53.33 -13.69 7.46
C ASN A 1233 53.94 -14.36 8.69
N GLY A 1234 54.82 -15.33 8.46
CA GLY A 1234 55.83 -15.80 9.41
C GLY A 1234 57.21 -15.55 8.81
N ASN A 1235 57.98 -14.69 9.48
CA ASN A 1235 59.35 -14.33 9.16
C ASN A 1235 60.22 -15.52 8.73
N THR A 1236 60.94 -15.37 7.62
CA THR A 1236 62.23 -16.04 7.40
C THR A 1236 63.23 -15.04 6.83
N THR A 1237 64.05 -14.49 7.72
CA THR A 1237 65.45 -14.21 7.46
C THR A 1237 66.12 -15.43 6.82
N GLN A 1238 66.89 -15.25 5.74
CA GLN A 1238 68.27 -15.74 5.67
C GLN A 1238 69.01 -15.26 4.41
N ASN A 1239 70.11 -14.56 4.69
CA ASN A 1239 71.41 -14.50 4.03
C ASN A 1239 71.65 -15.32 2.74
N HIS A 1240 72.30 -14.61 1.80
CA HIS A 1240 73.44 -15.04 0.97
C HIS A 1240 73.43 -16.48 0.40
N ALA A 1241 73.22 -16.62 -0.91
CA ALA A 1241 74.24 -16.59 -1.96
C ALA A 1241 73.55 -16.65 -3.33
#